data_AF-A0A2E9XLQ1-F1
#
_entry.id   AF-A0A2E9XLQ1-F1
#
_cell.length_a   1.000
_cell.length_b   1.000
_cell.length_c   1.000
_cell.angle_alpha   90.00
_cell.angle_beta   90.00
_cell.angle_gamma   90.00
#
_symmetry.space_group_name_H-M   'P 1'
#
loop_
_entity.id
_entity.type
_entity.pdbx_description
1 polymer ?
#
loop_
_entity_poly.entity_id
_entity_poly.type
_entity_poly.pdbx_seq_one_letter_code
_entity_poly.pdbx_strand_id
1 'polypeptide(L)'
;MKMKKTFLLLPALVLTLFVMAQAQNKETSSNFGVIEELNQKEPSSSSEALAQNVRPPAPRPATQTLPRSTTPSTTQPRSRTAPASSSYRPATTATQATSSKVSATAPVANKTPSIGSPQSPYAFHSYRLSYMQSDRVIALLKALGYATVEYSASRGESVYTGIFNALPAAKKYPLVVKLIDSAKTSLMQPALDGGRNASGSNQMGGTYLHSSTTGAPEQRMLIIYERDSPEQLNSLLNLLRNEIDVPASQIVIEALVVEITTDKAKEFGFEYNIEDKRVSTNFDNTGGLSSEFNSNMINKFGDNSVRVLDSAGSGYEYHNTGLTRTVPLNFRAKLNASISDGSANVLSNPTILVLDGRQALIRIGTQVPVEQKTITSTGLERITYNYINTGIVLNIRPRISEDGSEVTMQTETIVSSFTPKADGSPPEIESKTIQSFVRVSDNTPFIIAGLIEKDNTQSTTGIPLISKIPVLGNLFKNKDNKSSDREVIIVLTPHVMDSSEKSFSYVIPKDSQNFDSFDNLLFRNAYRIRDDDLFDLSFATQSEFYNKILAELKQYKNDHPEIPDDYPLFSYLKDKVPGEDVIVRRMIWEIVHKSKYNQYIADDHILLFEENEEAKFGNKFKTHLLSLLFNRFTEGAGNSLVFNLADHKARSPGPFEHPRAIISMDQVTDSSNYVERMSLLNSEDENRNTLLLCPTVSPPGVRGATALEVLKGVLVLKRILALNSTMPVTIEEFRVGRQIIFPTEQELKDKYHVIDYDTARFFYEIINYYPEFEKAFNRDTASIILELRGVKP
;
A
#
# COMPACT_ATOMS: atom_id res chain seq x y z
N MET A 1 -46.20 -37.42 0.41
CA MET A 1 -47.16 -36.65 1.24
C MET A 1 -46.38 -35.89 2.32
N LYS A 2 -46.70 -34.61 2.57
CA LYS A 2 -46.08 -33.70 3.57
C LYS A 2 -44.58 -33.41 3.46
N MET A 3 -44.26 -32.26 2.86
CA MET A 3 -43.10 -31.43 3.25
C MET A 3 -43.26 -30.93 4.70
N LYS A 4 -42.16 -30.84 5.47
CA LYS A 4 -41.78 -29.69 6.33
C LYS A 4 -40.47 -29.95 7.11
N LYS A 5 -39.72 -28.87 7.36
CA LYS A 5 -38.53 -28.73 8.25
C LYS A 5 -37.17 -29.30 7.77
N THR A 6 -36.48 -28.53 6.91
CA THR A 6 -35.02 -28.33 7.02
C THR A 6 -34.66 -26.92 6.52
N PHE A 7 -34.59 -25.93 7.41
CA PHE A 7 -34.21 -24.54 7.05
C PHE A 7 -33.62 -23.80 8.26
N LEU A 8 -32.56 -24.36 8.85
CA LEU A 8 -31.79 -23.78 9.96
C LEU A 8 -30.53 -24.63 10.22
N LEU A 9 -29.56 -24.63 9.29
CA LEU A 9 -28.28 -25.36 9.48
C LEU A 9 -27.10 -24.87 8.60
N LEU A 10 -27.23 -23.73 7.90
CA LEU A 10 -26.16 -23.20 7.05
C LEU A 10 -25.09 -22.31 7.74
N PRO A 11 -25.37 -21.51 8.80
CA PRO A 11 -24.30 -20.71 9.42
C PRO A 11 -23.36 -21.53 10.31
N ALA A 12 -23.81 -22.71 10.79
CA ALA A 12 -23.01 -23.57 11.67
C ALA A 12 -21.91 -24.35 10.93
N LEU A 13 -22.13 -24.70 9.66
CA LEU A 13 -21.23 -25.56 8.89
C LEU A 13 -19.95 -24.83 8.44
N VAL A 14 -20.05 -23.53 8.13
CA VAL A 14 -18.93 -22.70 7.69
C VAL A 14 -17.93 -22.50 8.84
N LEU A 15 -18.43 -22.33 10.08
CA LEU A 15 -17.57 -22.20 11.26
C LEU A 15 -16.85 -23.52 11.60
N THR A 16 -17.44 -24.68 11.29
CA THR A 16 -16.80 -25.98 11.57
C THR A 16 -15.65 -26.31 10.61
N LEU A 17 -15.75 -25.91 9.33
CA LEU A 17 -14.62 -26.07 8.39
C LEU A 17 -13.44 -25.16 8.75
N PHE A 18 -13.69 -23.94 9.23
CA PHE A 18 -12.62 -23.02 9.64
C PHE A 18 -11.84 -23.54 10.86
N VAL A 19 -12.52 -24.20 11.81
CA VAL A 19 -11.88 -24.83 12.97
C VAL A 19 -11.10 -26.10 12.59
N MET A 20 -11.58 -26.92 11.64
CA MET A 20 -10.83 -28.11 11.21
C MET A 20 -9.58 -27.80 10.38
N ALA A 21 -9.55 -26.69 9.62
CA ALA A 21 -8.36 -26.29 8.86
C ALA A 21 -7.18 -25.84 9.75
N GLN A 22 -7.46 -25.27 10.93
CA GLN A 22 -6.45 -24.90 11.93
C GLN A 22 -5.99 -26.09 12.82
N ALA A 23 -6.76 -27.18 12.87
CA ALA A 23 -6.53 -28.29 13.80
C ALA A 23 -5.48 -29.32 13.34
N GLN A 24 -5.01 -29.27 12.08
CA GLN A 24 -4.07 -30.27 11.54
C GLN A 24 -2.57 -29.99 11.76
N ASN A 25 -2.21 -28.92 12.48
CA ASN A 25 -0.80 -28.55 12.64
C ASN A 25 -0.42 -28.16 14.09
N LYS A 26 -0.87 -28.94 15.09
CA LYS A 26 -0.37 -28.85 16.47
C LYS A 26 -0.65 -30.10 17.32
N GLU A 27 0.19 -31.13 17.20
CA GLU A 27 0.39 -32.11 18.28
C GLU A 27 1.70 -31.79 19.04
N THR A 28 1.59 -31.28 20.28
CA THR A 28 2.37 -31.71 21.46
C THR A 28 2.10 -30.80 22.67
N SER A 29 1.96 -31.42 23.87
CA SER A 29 1.84 -30.83 25.23
C SER A 29 0.79 -29.72 25.45
N SER A 30 -0.31 -29.84 26.20
CA SER A 30 -0.67 -30.48 27.48
C SER A 30 -0.73 -29.53 28.70
N ASN A 31 -1.92 -29.50 29.33
CA ASN A 31 -2.25 -29.18 30.73
C ASN A 31 -2.71 -27.76 31.13
N PHE A 32 -3.81 -27.77 31.91
CA PHE A 32 -4.50 -26.68 32.64
C PHE A 32 -5.11 -25.54 31.79
N GLY A 33 -6.26 -24.97 32.14
CA GLY A 33 -7.22 -25.31 33.22
C GLY A 33 -8.47 -24.43 33.12
N VAL A 34 -9.63 -24.95 33.54
CA VAL A 34 -10.93 -24.25 33.50
C VAL A 34 -11.02 -23.16 34.59
N ILE A 35 -11.64 -22.02 34.29
CA ILE A 35 -12.56 -21.29 35.18
C ILE A 35 -13.52 -20.43 34.33
N GLU A 36 -14.72 -20.24 34.85
CA GLU A 36 -15.92 -19.74 34.17
C GLU A 36 -16.44 -18.48 34.90
N GLU A 37 -17.17 -17.63 34.17
CA GLU A 37 -18.23 -16.72 34.66
C GLU A 37 -17.94 -15.40 35.45
N LEU A 38 -18.78 -14.39 35.11
CA LEU A 38 -19.16 -13.18 35.85
C LEU A 38 -18.07 -12.07 35.99
N ASN A 39 -18.39 -10.77 36.01
CA ASN A 39 -19.63 -10.10 36.40
C ASN A 39 -19.83 -8.72 35.73
N GLN A 40 -21.07 -8.22 35.71
CA GLN A 40 -21.45 -6.86 35.29
C GLN A 40 -21.18 -5.83 36.40
N LYS A 41 -20.84 -4.58 36.05
CA LYS A 41 -21.39 -3.36 36.70
C LYS A 41 -20.94 -2.04 36.05
N GLU A 42 -21.91 -1.20 35.69
CA GLU A 42 -21.76 0.26 35.82
C GLU A 42 -21.75 0.66 37.32
N PRO A 43 -21.34 1.89 37.65
CA PRO A 43 -22.40 2.85 37.95
C PRO A 43 -22.17 4.26 37.39
N SER A 44 -23.27 5.02 37.39
CA SER A 44 -23.43 6.40 36.92
C SER A 44 -23.17 7.46 37.99
N SER A 45 -23.25 8.74 37.57
CA SER A 45 -23.38 9.98 38.38
C SER A 45 -22.10 10.49 39.09
N SER A 46 -21.86 11.79 39.28
CA SER A 46 -22.65 13.01 38.94
C SER A 46 -21.79 14.30 38.98
N SER A 47 -22.23 15.31 38.21
CA SER A 47 -22.07 16.77 38.41
C SER A 47 -20.99 17.36 39.34
N GLU A 48 -20.23 18.34 38.84
CA GLU A 48 -20.38 19.74 39.27
C GLU A 48 -19.69 20.72 38.29
N ALA A 49 -20.06 21.99 38.33
CA ALA A 49 -19.53 23.04 37.47
C ALA A 49 -19.18 24.28 38.30
N LEU A 50 -18.10 24.99 37.95
CA LEU A 50 -18.07 26.47 38.01
C LEU A 50 -16.93 27.05 37.15
N ALA A 51 -16.93 28.37 36.98
CA ALA A 51 -16.24 29.10 35.92
C ALA A 51 -15.10 30.02 36.43
N GLN A 52 -14.54 30.80 35.49
CA GLN A 52 -13.69 32.00 35.64
C GLN A 52 -12.17 31.76 35.76
N ASN A 53 -11.24 32.50 35.15
CA ASN A 53 -11.17 33.69 34.29
C ASN A 53 -9.65 34.06 34.19
N VAL A 54 -9.30 35.10 33.40
CA VAL A 54 -8.05 35.90 33.45
C VAL A 54 -6.83 35.47 32.60
N ARG A 55 -6.23 36.49 31.95
CA ARG A 55 -5.02 36.50 31.08
C ARG A 55 -3.70 36.38 31.87
N PRO A 56 -2.52 36.28 31.22
CA PRO A 56 -1.68 37.50 31.09
C PRO A 56 -0.93 37.61 29.71
N PRO A 57 0.32 38.12 29.55
CA PRO A 57 0.51 39.40 28.83
C PRO A 57 1.53 39.38 27.65
N ALA A 58 1.70 40.53 27.00
CA ALA A 58 2.68 40.76 25.91
C ALA A 58 4.09 41.13 26.42
N PRO A 59 5.10 41.09 25.52
CA PRO A 59 6.04 42.22 25.44
C PRO A 59 6.26 42.79 24.02
N ARG A 60 6.99 43.92 23.96
CA ARG A 60 7.25 44.78 22.78
C ARG A 60 8.75 44.76 22.36
N PRO A 61 9.16 45.41 21.25
CA PRO A 61 10.23 44.89 20.37
C PRO A 61 11.62 45.54 20.54
N ALA A 62 12.63 44.95 19.86
CA ALA A 62 13.94 45.54 19.58
C ALA A 62 14.11 45.87 18.08
N THR A 63 15.13 46.65 17.70
CA THR A 63 15.21 47.40 16.41
C THR A 63 16.64 47.47 15.83
N GLN A 64 16.76 47.47 14.49
CA GLN A 64 17.96 47.76 13.65
C GLN A 64 19.12 46.75 13.72
N THR A 65 19.75 46.34 12.61
CA THR A 65 20.64 47.17 11.75
C THR A 65 20.79 46.66 10.28
N LEU A 66 21.31 47.52 9.41
CA LEU A 66 21.72 47.26 8.01
C LEU A 66 23.26 47.10 7.90
N PRO A 67 23.80 46.55 6.79
CA PRO A 67 24.57 47.40 5.87
C PRO A 67 24.32 47.14 4.36
N ARG A 68 25.15 47.74 3.49
CA ARG A 68 24.77 48.26 2.16
C ARG A 68 25.81 47.98 1.05
N SER A 69 25.34 47.58 -0.13
CA SER A 69 25.90 47.61 -1.52
C SER A 69 27.41 47.78 -1.82
N THR A 70 27.88 47.01 -2.81
CA THR A 70 28.84 47.46 -3.86
C THR A 70 28.53 46.84 -5.23
N THR A 71 28.78 47.59 -6.30
CA THR A 71 28.77 47.26 -7.75
C THR A 71 30.10 47.82 -8.36
N PRO A 72 30.45 47.80 -9.68
CA PRO A 72 29.65 47.53 -10.90
C PRO A 72 30.41 46.85 -12.09
N SER A 73 29.87 47.05 -13.31
CA SER A 73 30.45 46.88 -14.67
C SER A 73 30.34 45.49 -15.31
N THR A 74 30.32 45.28 -16.63
CA THR A 74 29.92 46.07 -17.84
C THR A 74 30.02 45.11 -19.03
N THR A 75 29.12 45.15 -20.03
CA THR A 75 29.42 45.03 -21.50
C THR A 75 28.13 44.98 -22.33
N GLN A 76 28.08 45.81 -23.37
CA GLN A 76 27.23 45.74 -24.57
C GLN A 76 28.21 45.61 -25.76
N PRO A 77 27.84 45.17 -27.00
CA PRO A 77 26.89 45.98 -27.82
C PRO A 77 26.19 45.30 -29.04
N ARG A 78 25.49 46.17 -29.80
CA ARG A 78 25.26 46.21 -31.27
C ARG A 78 23.91 45.77 -31.88
N SER A 79 23.60 46.49 -32.95
CA SER A 79 22.34 46.61 -33.68
C SER A 79 22.55 46.47 -35.20
N ARG A 80 21.50 46.11 -35.95
CA ARG A 80 21.28 46.37 -37.41
C ARG A 80 19.90 45.78 -37.82
N THR A 81 18.87 46.59 -38.10
CA THR A 81 18.41 47.14 -39.41
C THR A 81 17.71 46.15 -40.38
N ALA A 82 16.54 46.55 -40.89
CA ALA A 82 15.64 45.82 -41.82
C ALA A 82 15.98 46.02 -43.32
N PRO A 83 15.27 45.31 -44.23
CA PRO A 83 14.25 45.94 -45.12
C PRO A 83 12.96 45.06 -45.27
N ALA A 84 11.76 45.44 -45.73
CA ALA A 84 11.15 46.57 -46.47
C ALA A 84 10.67 46.24 -47.92
N SER A 85 9.34 46.22 -48.14
CA SER A 85 8.61 46.37 -49.43
C SER A 85 7.08 46.39 -49.16
N SER A 86 6.36 47.52 -49.31
CA SER A 86 5.55 47.96 -50.48
C SER A 86 4.28 47.13 -50.77
N SER A 87 3.10 47.66 -51.17
CA SER A 87 2.46 49.00 -51.16
C SER A 87 1.05 48.87 -51.80
N TYR A 88 0.06 49.70 -51.43
CA TYR A 88 -0.98 50.34 -52.28
C TYR A 88 -2.24 50.81 -51.50
N ARG A 89 -2.82 51.94 -51.95
CA ARG A 89 -4.12 52.60 -51.62
C ARG A 89 -4.82 52.87 -52.99
N PRO A 90 -6.10 53.30 -53.18
CA PRO A 90 -6.95 54.27 -52.43
C PRO A 90 -8.32 53.66 -52.00
N ALA A 91 -9.25 54.24 -51.22
CA ALA A 91 -9.69 55.60 -50.85
C ALA A 91 -10.90 56.17 -51.64
N THR A 92 -12.05 56.23 -50.96
CA THR A 92 -13.35 56.91 -51.25
C THR A 92 -14.24 56.64 -50.00
N THR A 93 -15.23 57.44 -49.54
CA THR A 93 -15.68 58.83 -49.79
C THR A 93 -16.22 59.38 -48.43
N ALA A 94 -16.40 60.70 -48.26
CA ALA A 94 -16.91 61.32 -47.03
C ALA A 94 -18.35 61.83 -47.14
N THR A 95 -19.08 61.86 -46.01
CA THR A 95 -20.25 62.74 -45.81
C THR A 95 -20.28 63.26 -44.37
N GLN A 96 -20.45 64.57 -44.19
CA GLN A 96 -20.61 65.22 -42.89
C GLN A 96 -22.08 65.29 -42.49
N ALA A 97 -22.37 65.19 -41.18
CA ALA A 97 -23.57 65.76 -40.59
C ALA A 97 -23.28 66.24 -39.15
N THR A 98 -23.40 67.54 -38.93
CA THR A 98 -23.25 68.18 -37.62
C THR A 98 -24.54 68.09 -36.80
N SER A 99 -24.44 67.82 -35.50
CA SER A 99 -25.43 68.27 -34.52
C SER A 99 -24.72 68.79 -33.26
N SER A 100 -25.36 69.74 -32.57
CA SER A 100 -24.71 70.60 -31.57
C SER A 100 -25.59 70.79 -30.34
N LYS A 101 -24.95 71.02 -29.18
CA LYS A 101 -25.55 71.22 -27.84
C LYS A 101 -26.21 69.94 -27.28
N VAL A 102 -26.28 69.70 -25.97
CA VAL A 102 -26.32 70.61 -24.81
C VAL A 102 -25.38 70.14 -23.70
N SER A 103 -24.71 71.07 -23.01
CA SER A 103 -24.07 70.81 -21.72
C SER A 103 -25.14 70.58 -20.64
N ALA A 104 -25.36 69.33 -20.25
CA ALA A 104 -26.03 69.00 -19.00
C ALA A 104 -24.95 68.72 -17.94
N THR A 105 -24.83 69.59 -16.95
CA THR A 105 -24.01 69.32 -15.76
C THR A 105 -24.63 68.15 -15.00
N ALA A 106 -24.11 66.95 -15.22
CA ALA A 106 -24.53 65.78 -14.45
C ALA A 106 -24.28 66.07 -12.95
N PRO A 107 -25.21 65.68 -12.05
CA PRO A 107 -24.95 65.79 -10.63
C PRO A 107 -23.68 65.00 -10.31
N VAL A 108 -22.82 65.55 -9.46
CA VAL A 108 -21.64 64.85 -8.96
C VAL A 108 -22.14 63.63 -8.20
N ALA A 109 -22.16 62.48 -8.87
CA ALA A 109 -22.45 61.22 -8.23
C ALA A 109 -21.41 61.04 -7.12
N ASN A 110 -21.87 60.99 -5.87
CA ASN A 110 -21.03 60.61 -4.74
C ASN A 110 -20.42 59.25 -5.06
N LYS A 111 -19.17 59.26 -5.55
CA LYS A 111 -18.46 58.08 -6.01
C LYS A 111 -18.26 57.21 -4.78
N THR A 112 -19.06 56.16 -4.66
CA THR A 112 -18.96 55.22 -3.55
C THR A 112 -17.50 54.74 -3.48
N PRO A 113 -16.83 54.91 -2.32
CA PRO A 113 -15.42 54.58 -2.21
C PRO A 113 -15.24 53.09 -2.48
N SER A 114 -14.23 52.75 -3.30
CA SER A 114 -13.99 51.36 -3.68
C SER A 114 -13.76 50.49 -2.44
N ILE A 115 -14.37 49.30 -2.43
CA ILE A 115 -14.26 48.36 -1.30
C ILE A 115 -12.79 48.08 -1.02
N GLY A 116 -12.39 48.14 0.25
CA GLY A 116 -11.00 48.01 0.69
C GLY A 116 -10.17 49.30 0.66
N SER A 117 -10.63 50.39 0.03
CA SER A 117 -9.94 51.68 0.12
C SER A 117 -9.94 52.24 1.56
N PRO A 118 -9.02 53.15 1.92
CA PRO A 118 -9.01 53.78 3.24
C PRO A 118 -10.29 54.56 3.56
N GLN A 119 -10.97 55.06 2.53
CA GLN A 119 -12.21 55.84 2.64
C GLN A 119 -13.49 54.99 2.63
N SER A 120 -13.38 53.67 2.39
CA SER A 120 -14.54 52.77 2.40
C SER A 120 -14.80 52.20 3.79
N PRO A 121 -16.06 52.16 4.27
CA PRO A 121 -16.42 51.45 5.50
C PRO A 121 -16.33 49.93 5.34
N TYR A 122 -16.25 49.42 4.10
CA TYR A 122 -16.16 48.00 3.80
C TYR A 122 -14.73 47.61 3.43
N ALA A 123 -14.28 46.51 4.01
CA ALA A 123 -13.05 45.81 3.66
C ALA A 123 -13.38 44.46 3.00
N PHE A 124 -12.37 43.80 2.44
CA PHE A 124 -12.51 42.47 1.85
C PHE A 124 -11.40 41.54 2.32
N HIS A 125 -11.69 40.23 2.32
CA HIS A 125 -10.75 39.16 2.60
C HIS A 125 -10.92 38.05 1.57
N SER A 126 -9.83 37.60 0.95
CA SER A 126 -9.85 36.47 0.02
C SER A 126 -9.56 35.18 0.78
N TYR A 127 -10.57 34.32 0.93
CA TYR A 127 -10.41 33.00 1.54
C TYR A 127 -10.17 31.95 0.45
N ARG A 128 -9.11 31.15 0.60
CA ARG A 128 -8.84 29.98 -0.25
C ARG A 128 -9.37 28.75 0.47
N LEU A 129 -10.25 28.01 -0.20
CA LEU A 129 -10.70 26.70 0.23
C LEU A 129 -9.64 25.65 -0.13
N SER A 130 -9.40 24.73 0.80
CA SER A 130 -8.35 23.70 0.69
C SER A 130 -8.91 22.32 0.37
N TYR A 131 -10.10 22.00 0.87
CA TYR A 131 -10.71 20.68 0.77
C TYR A 131 -12.10 20.71 0.11
N MET A 132 -12.86 21.79 0.32
CA MET A 132 -14.23 21.94 -0.17
C MET A 132 -14.37 22.77 -1.45
N GLN A 133 -15.41 22.46 -2.25
CA GLN A 133 -15.77 23.22 -3.46
C GLN A 133 -16.57 24.47 -3.10
N SER A 134 -16.25 25.59 -3.73
CA SER A 134 -16.87 26.90 -3.48
C SER A 134 -18.40 26.88 -3.58
N ASP A 135 -18.97 26.19 -4.57
CA ASP A 135 -20.43 26.04 -4.72
C ASP A 135 -21.10 25.35 -3.52
N ARG A 136 -20.46 24.32 -2.95
CA ARG A 136 -20.99 23.60 -1.77
C ARG A 136 -20.94 24.48 -0.53
N VAL A 137 -19.82 25.19 -0.34
CA VAL A 137 -19.62 26.10 0.80
C VAL A 137 -20.60 27.26 0.74
N ILE A 138 -20.82 27.85 -0.43
CA ILE A 138 -21.78 28.93 -0.63
C ILE A 138 -23.21 28.46 -0.34
N ALA A 139 -23.61 27.29 -0.84
CA ALA A 139 -24.93 26.72 -0.54
C ALA A 139 -25.13 26.49 0.98
N LEU A 140 -24.10 26.01 1.68
CA LEU A 140 -24.14 25.77 3.12
C LEU A 140 -24.19 27.09 3.91
N LEU A 141 -23.35 28.07 3.57
CA LEU A 141 -23.37 29.41 4.19
C LEU A 141 -24.71 30.12 3.98
N LYS A 142 -25.33 29.98 2.79
CA LYS A 142 -26.67 30.49 2.50
C LYS A 142 -27.74 29.83 3.38
N ALA A 143 -27.65 28.51 3.59
CA ALA A 143 -28.53 27.77 4.50
C ALA A 143 -28.35 28.19 5.96
N LEU A 144 -27.12 28.54 6.38
CA LEU A 144 -26.82 29.15 7.68
C LEU A 144 -27.20 30.65 7.79
N GLY A 145 -27.80 31.23 6.75
CA GLY A 145 -28.31 32.61 6.76
C GLY A 145 -27.26 33.71 6.56
N TYR A 146 -26.09 33.37 5.99
CA TYR A 146 -25.15 34.37 5.46
C TYR A 146 -25.64 34.90 4.11
N ALA A 147 -25.29 36.14 3.78
CA ALA A 147 -25.58 36.69 2.46
C ALA A 147 -24.55 36.18 1.44
N THR A 148 -25.04 35.60 0.35
CA THR A 148 -24.20 35.07 -0.74
C THR A 148 -24.45 35.83 -2.05
N VAL A 149 -23.39 36.09 -2.81
CA VAL A 149 -23.48 36.56 -4.20
C VAL A 149 -23.14 35.39 -5.12
N GLU A 150 -24.17 34.92 -5.80
CA GLU A 150 -24.12 33.87 -6.82
C GLU A 150 -24.15 34.49 -8.22
N TYR A 151 -23.58 33.77 -9.19
CA TYR A 151 -23.54 34.20 -10.59
C TYR A 151 -24.30 33.22 -11.45
N SER A 152 -25.25 33.72 -12.24
CA SER A 152 -25.86 32.96 -13.32
C SER A 152 -25.02 33.13 -14.59
N ALA A 153 -24.56 32.02 -15.17
CA ALA A 153 -23.82 32.01 -16.42
C ALA A 153 -24.79 31.96 -17.60
N SER A 154 -24.64 32.89 -18.55
CA SER A 154 -25.37 32.92 -19.81
C SER A 154 -24.39 32.89 -20.98
N ARG A 155 -24.80 32.28 -22.11
CA ARG A 155 -23.95 32.18 -23.30
C ARG A 155 -23.80 33.59 -23.92
N GLY A 156 -22.58 34.08 -24.01
CA GLY A 156 -22.26 35.33 -24.69
C GLY A 156 -22.24 35.18 -26.22
N GLU A 157 -21.88 36.26 -26.92
CA GLU A 157 -21.88 36.32 -28.39
C GLU A 157 -20.94 35.31 -29.06
N SER A 158 -19.90 34.87 -28.34
CA SER A 158 -18.98 33.81 -28.78
C SER A 158 -19.11 32.56 -27.90
N VAL A 159 -18.85 31.39 -28.47
CA VAL A 159 -18.78 30.09 -27.76
C VAL A 159 -17.74 30.11 -26.63
N TYR A 160 -16.75 31.00 -26.72
CA TYR A 160 -15.68 31.19 -25.73
C TYR A 160 -16.01 32.24 -24.64
N THR A 161 -17.15 32.94 -24.73
CA THR A 161 -17.54 34.01 -23.79
C THR A 161 -18.76 33.62 -22.97
N GLY A 162 -18.62 33.58 -21.64
CA GLY A 162 -19.75 33.50 -20.71
C GLY A 162 -20.05 34.88 -20.11
N ILE A 163 -21.31 35.30 -20.12
CA ILE A 163 -21.77 36.51 -19.42
C ILE A 163 -22.30 36.08 -18.05
N PHE A 164 -21.69 36.58 -16.98
CA PHE A 164 -22.02 36.25 -15.60
C PHE A 164 -22.86 37.35 -14.96
N ASN A 165 -24.14 37.07 -14.72
CA ASN A 165 -25.05 38.00 -14.06
C ASN A 165 -25.14 37.67 -12.56
N ALA A 166 -24.74 38.61 -11.70
CA ALA A 166 -24.85 38.46 -10.26
C ALA A 166 -26.33 38.45 -9.82
N LEU A 167 -26.72 37.47 -9.02
CA LEU A 167 -28.04 37.39 -8.42
C LEU A 167 -28.17 38.40 -7.26
N PRO A 168 -29.38 38.95 -7.01
CA PRO A 168 -29.58 39.94 -5.96
C PRO A 168 -29.35 39.32 -4.56
N ALA A 169 -28.36 39.85 -3.85
CA ALA A 169 -28.03 39.44 -2.49
C ALA A 169 -28.66 40.37 -1.43
N ALA A 170 -28.99 39.82 -0.27
CA ALA A 170 -29.41 40.61 0.89
C ALA A 170 -28.26 41.50 1.40
N LYS A 171 -28.57 42.74 1.81
CA LYS A 171 -27.60 43.64 2.45
C LYS A 171 -27.37 43.24 3.92
N LYS A 172 -26.68 42.12 4.12
CA LYS A 172 -26.23 41.63 5.42
C LYS A 172 -24.74 41.31 5.31
N TYR A 173 -23.95 41.79 6.26
CA TYR A 173 -22.52 41.48 6.35
C TYR A 173 -22.31 40.34 7.37
N PRO A 174 -21.26 39.49 7.20
CA PRO A 174 -20.34 39.47 6.08
C PRO A 174 -21.00 38.89 4.81
N LEU A 175 -20.68 39.49 3.66
CA LEU A 175 -21.21 39.14 2.34
C LEU A 175 -20.19 38.26 1.61
N VAL A 176 -20.58 37.04 1.24
CA VAL A 176 -19.68 36.05 0.62
C VAL A 176 -19.92 35.98 -0.88
N VAL A 177 -18.89 36.28 -1.67
CA VAL A 177 -18.94 36.35 -3.13
C VAL A 177 -18.18 35.16 -3.73
N LYS A 178 -18.84 34.39 -4.61
CA LYS A 178 -18.14 33.36 -5.40
C LYS A 178 -17.12 34.03 -6.32
N LEU A 179 -15.87 33.59 -6.32
CA LEU A 179 -14.98 33.95 -7.43
C LEU A 179 -15.23 32.99 -8.59
N ILE A 180 -15.32 33.53 -9.81
CA ILE A 180 -15.58 32.74 -11.01
C ILE A 180 -14.36 31.85 -11.28
N ASP A 181 -14.59 30.54 -11.37
CA ASP A 181 -13.57 29.56 -11.70
C ASP A 181 -12.94 29.87 -13.07
N SER A 182 -11.60 29.89 -13.14
CA SER A 182 -10.87 30.11 -14.40
C SER A 182 -11.25 29.07 -15.45
N ALA A 183 -11.44 29.51 -16.70
CA ALA A 183 -11.75 28.61 -17.81
C ALA A 183 -10.65 27.56 -18.00
N LYS A 184 -11.06 26.30 -18.08
CA LYS A 184 -10.19 25.12 -18.17
C LYS A 184 -9.35 25.15 -19.44
N THR A 185 -8.02 25.09 -19.30
CA THR A 185 -7.12 24.72 -20.41
C THR A 185 -6.50 23.37 -20.08
N SER A 186 -6.90 22.32 -20.79
CA SER A 186 -6.17 21.04 -20.76
C SER A 186 -5.09 21.08 -21.83
N LEU A 187 -3.86 20.69 -21.46
CA LEU A 187 -2.73 20.57 -22.39
C LEU A 187 -2.96 19.52 -23.50
N MET A 188 -4.02 18.71 -23.38
CA MET A 188 -4.39 17.69 -24.37
C MET A 188 -5.83 17.86 -24.88
N GLN A 189 -6.45 19.04 -24.74
CA GLN A 189 -7.78 19.26 -25.31
C GLN A 189 -7.68 19.26 -26.84
N PRO A 190 -8.37 18.35 -27.56
CA PRO A 190 -8.43 18.43 -29.02
C PRO A 190 -9.10 19.74 -29.42
N ALA A 191 -8.61 20.35 -30.50
CA ALA A 191 -9.23 21.54 -31.06
C ALA A 191 -10.71 21.27 -31.36
N LEU A 192 -11.57 22.27 -31.12
CA LEU A 192 -13.03 22.13 -31.20
C LEU A 192 -13.57 22.05 -32.66
N ASP A 193 -12.75 21.56 -33.60
CA ASP A 193 -13.08 21.48 -35.01
C ASP A 193 -13.56 20.06 -35.39
N GLY A 194 -14.88 19.91 -35.42
CA GLY A 194 -15.57 18.91 -36.24
C GLY A 194 -15.45 17.41 -35.89
N GLY A 195 -14.56 17.01 -34.97
CA GLY A 195 -14.33 15.61 -34.59
C GLY A 195 -15.55 14.93 -33.94
N ARG A 196 -16.43 14.34 -34.74
CA ARG A 196 -17.56 13.51 -34.27
C ARG A 196 -17.04 12.26 -33.55
N ASN A 197 -17.06 12.27 -32.23
CA ASN A 197 -16.89 11.05 -31.42
C ASN A 197 -18.01 10.05 -31.74
N ALA A 198 -17.62 8.79 -31.97
CA ALA A 198 -18.56 7.70 -32.24
C ALA A 198 -19.32 7.33 -30.94
N SER A 199 -20.49 7.94 -30.75
CA SER A 199 -21.45 7.55 -29.71
C SER A 199 -22.01 6.16 -30.01
N GLY A 200 -21.34 5.11 -29.52
CA GLY A 200 -21.76 3.73 -29.76
C GLY A 200 -20.96 2.63 -29.04
N SER A 201 -19.78 2.93 -28.47
CA SER A 201 -19.13 1.99 -27.57
C SER A 201 -19.82 2.00 -26.20
N ASN A 202 -20.30 0.83 -25.75
CA ASN A 202 -20.76 0.64 -24.37
C ASN A 202 -19.56 0.78 -23.42
N GLN A 203 -19.27 2.02 -23.02
CA GLN A 203 -18.18 2.35 -22.12
C GLN A 203 -18.55 1.98 -20.67
N MET A 204 -18.26 0.74 -20.28
CA MET A 204 -17.93 0.41 -18.87
C MET A 204 -16.55 0.99 -18.46
N GLY A 205 -16.14 2.09 -19.09
CA GLY A 205 -14.88 2.78 -18.94
C GLY A 205 -15.09 4.03 -18.09
N GLY A 206 -14.38 4.08 -16.95
CA GLY A 206 -14.32 5.29 -16.14
C GLY A 206 -13.68 6.43 -16.95
N THR A 207 -14.06 7.68 -16.64
CA THR A 207 -13.58 8.87 -17.35
C THR A 207 -12.05 8.89 -17.45
N TYR A 208 -11.51 8.92 -18.67
CA TYR A 208 -10.08 9.07 -18.90
C TYR A 208 -9.55 10.35 -18.23
N LEU A 209 -8.34 10.26 -17.67
CA LEU A 209 -7.65 11.36 -16.97
C LEU A 209 -7.25 12.55 -17.89
N HIS A 210 -7.65 12.57 -19.16
CA HIS A 210 -7.49 13.73 -20.05
C HIS A 210 -8.20 15.00 -19.54
N SER A 211 -9.18 14.85 -18.62
CA SER A 211 -9.85 15.94 -17.92
C SER A 211 -9.12 16.39 -16.66
N SER A 212 -8.24 15.56 -16.08
CA SER A 212 -7.51 15.83 -14.83
C SER A 212 -6.11 16.41 -15.02
N THR A 213 -5.56 16.38 -16.23
CA THR A 213 -4.40 17.22 -16.61
C THR A 213 -4.78 18.69 -16.77
N THR A 214 -6.08 19.01 -16.72
CA THR A 214 -6.55 20.36 -16.41
C THR A 214 -6.26 20.66 -14.94
N GLY A 215 -5.50 21.72 -14.65
CA GLY A 215 -5.38 22.22 -13.29
C GLY A 215 -6.78 22.50 -12.70
N ALA A 216 -7.09 21.94 -11.54
CA ALA A 216 -8.34 22.23 -10.86
C ALA A 216 -8.39 23.74 -10.54
N PRO A 217 -9.49 24.45 -10.87
CA PRO A 217 -9.57 25.88 -10.62
C PRO A 217 -9.48 26.13 -9.12
N GLU A 218 -8.67 27.11 -8.72
CA GLU A 218 -8.46 27.44 -7.32
C GLU A 218 -9.77 27.85 -6.66
N GLN A 219 -10.26 27.03 -5.74
CA GLN A 219 -11.50 27.31 -5.01
C GLN A 219 -11.25 28.47 -4.04
N ARG A 220 -11.77 29.65 -4.40
CA ARG A 220 -11.58 30.89 -3.66
C ARG A 220 -12.90 31.63 -3.50
N MET A 221 -13.06 32.30 -2.38
CA MET A 221 -14.21 33.14 -2.06
C MET A 221 -13.74 34.52 -1.61
N LEU A 222 -14.48 35.55 -1.98
CA LEU A 222 -14.23 36.92 -1.53
C LEU A 222 -15.27 37.28 -0.46
N ILE A 223 -14.81 37.49 0.77
CA ILE A 223 -15.65 37.88 1.91
C ILE A 223 -15.55 39.39 2.07
N ILE A 224 -16.68 40.10 1.95
CA ILE A 224 -16.79 41.55 2.17
C ILE A 224 -17.39 41.77 3.56
N TYR A 225 -16.76 42.60 4.37
CA TYR A 225 -17.13 42.85 5.77
C TYR A 225 -16.99 44.32 6.15
N GLU A 226 -17.68 44.72 7.21
CA GLU A 226 -17.57 46.08 7.78
C GLU A 226 -16.26 46.21 8.55
N ARG A 227 -15.48 47.27 8.24
CA ARG A 227 -14.17 47.52 8.88
C ARG A 227 -14.30 47.76 10.39
N ASP A 228 -15.43 48.30 10.82
CA ASP A 228 -15.72 48.61 12.22
C ASP A 228 -16.21 47.39 13.02
N SER A 229 -16.60 46.29 12.34
CA SER A 229 -17.20 45.08 12.93
C SER A 229 -16.39 43.79 12.61
N PRO A 230 -15.07 43.72 12.92
CA PRO A 230 -14.21 42.59 12.51
C PRO A 230 -14.58 41.24 13.16
N GLU A 231 -15.35 41.24 14.25
CA GLU A 231 -15.81 40.01 14.94
C GLU A 231 -16.65 39.12 14.03
N GLN A 232 -17.47 39.72 13.15
CA GLN A 232 -18.29 39.01 12.17
C GLN A 232 -17.43 38.21 11.17
N LEU A 233 -16.30 38.78 10.74
CA LEU A 233 -15.34 38.09 9.88
C LEU A 233 -14.68 36.93 10.63
N ASN A 234 -14.23 37.17 11.87
CA ASN A 234 -13.56 36.14 12.68
C ASN A 234 -14.48 34.94 12.97
N SER A 235 -15.77 35.18 13.25
CA SER A 235 -16.77 34.13 13.42
C SER A 235 -16.92 33.27 12.15
N LEU A 236 -17.07 33.91 10.97
CA LEU A 236 -17.14 33.20 9.69
C LEU A 236 -15.84 32.46 9.35
N LEU A 237 -14.67 33.04 9.64
CA LEU A 237 -13.38 32.40 9.39
C LEU A 237 -13.14 31.18 10.31
N ASN A 238 -13.57 31.24 11.56
CA ASN A 238 -13.50 30.10 12.48
C ASN A 238 -14.43 28.97 12.02
N LEU A 239 -15.69 29.30 11.67
CA LEU A 239 -16.64 28.34 11.07
C LEU A 239 -16.07 27.70 9.79
N LEU A 240 -15.47 28.50 8.91
CA LEU A 240 -14.86 27.98 7.68
C LEU A 240 -13.68 27.05 7.95
N ARG A 241 -12.80 27.37 8.90
CA ARG A 241 -11.58 26.59 9.19
C ARG A 241 -11.83 25.32 10.00
N ASN A 242 -12.78 25.38 10.94
CA ASN A 242 -12.95 24.34 11.95
C ASN A 242 -14.10 23.37 11.63
N GLU A 243 -15.11 23.82 10.88
CA GLU A 243 -16.35 23.03 10.64
C GLU A 243 -16.61 22.73 9.15
N ILE A 244 -16.27 23.65 8.23
CA ILE A 244 -16.67 23.54 6.82
C ILE A 244 -15.53 23.04 5.91
N ASP A 245 -14.35 23.67 5.95
CA ASP A 245 -13.19 23.37 5.09
C ASP A 245 -12.14 22.59 5.89
N VAL A 246 -12.58 21.46 6.46
CA VAL A 246 -11.75 20.51 7.20
C VAL A 246 -11.20 19.42 6.26
N PRO A 247 -10.03 18.81 6.55
CA PRO A 247 -9.56 17.65 5.82
C PRO A 247 -10.55 16.49 5.93
N ALA A 248 -10.92 15.89 4.81
CA ALA A 248 -11.69 14.65 4.82
C ALA A 248 -10.78 13.47 5.21
N SER A 249 -11.26 12.63 6.13
CA SER A 249 -10.59 11.39 6.52
C SER A 249 -10.34 10.47 5.33
N GLN A 250 -9.31 9.63 5.45
CA GLN A 250 -8.90 8.69 4.42
C GLN A 250 -9.24 7.27 4.85
N ILE A 251 -9.42 6.39 3.88
CA ILE A 251 -9.79 5.00 4.08
C ILE A 251 -8.90 4.18 3.17
N VAL A 252 -8.14 3.25 3.74
CA VAL A 252 -7.51 2.17 2.99
C VAL A 252 -8.56 1.08 2.82
N ILE A 253 -8.69 0.56 1.62
CA ILE A 253 -9.52 -0.62 1.35
C ILE A 253 -8.60 -1.69 0.77
N GLU A 254 -8.44 -2.76 1.54
CA GLU A 254 -7.82 -3.99 1.09
C GLU A 254 -8.91 -4.86 0.45
N ALA A 255 -8.66 -5.43 -0.73
CA ALA A 255 -9.53 -6.43 -1.33
C ALA A 255 -8.77 -7.75 -1.46
N LEU A 256 -9.41 -8.85 -1.11
CA LEU A 256 -8.93 -10.21 -1.31
C LEU A 256 -9.81 -10.89 -2.35
N VAL A 257 -9.22 -11.26 -3.49
CA VAL A 257 -9.89 -12.10 -4.49
C VAL A 257 -9.26 -13.47 -4.48
N VAL A 258 -10.11 -14.48 -4.25
CA VAL A 258 -9.75 -15.90 -4.32
C VAL A 258 -10.54 -16.51 -5.48
N GLU A 259 -9.86 -17.04 -6.48
CA GLU A 259 -10.45 -17.85 -7.54
C GLU A 259 -9.89 -19.28 -7.44
N ILE A 260 -10.78 -20.26 -7.31
CA ILE A 260 -10.48 -21.69 -7.28
C ILE A 260 -11.16 -22.30 -8.48
N THR A 261 -10.38 -22.81 -9.43
CA THR A 261 -10.91 -23.60 -10.57
C THR A 261 -10.43 -25.04 -10.41
N THR A 262 -11.37 -26.00 -10.44
CA THR A 262 -11.12 -27.43 -10.37
C THR A 262 -11.75 -28.13 -11.57
N ASP A 263 -10.91 -28.57 -12.50
CA ASP A 263 -11.30 -29.29 -13.71
C ASP A 263 -11.01 -30.79 -13.56
N LYS A 264 -12.08 -31.59 -13.51
CA LYS A 264 -12.02 -33.05 -13.40
C LYS A 264 -12.59 -33.69 -14.65
N ALA A 265 -11.70 -34.12 -15.54
CA ALA A 265 -12.05 -34.84 -16.76
C ALA A 265 -11.80 -36.34 -16.56
N LYS A 266 -12.84 -37.15 -16.82
CA LYS A 266 -12.80 -38.61 -16.67
C LYS A 266 -13.38 -39.28 -17.91
N GLU A 267 -12.50 -39.70 -18.82
CA GLU A 267 -12.85 -40.38 -20.07
C GLU A 267 -12.57 -41.88 -19.97
N PHE A 268 -13.60 -42.68 -20.24
CA PHE A 268 -13.52 -44.14 -20.26
C PHE A 268 -14.32 -44.69 -21.45
N GLY A 269 -13.62 -45.27 -22.42
CA GLY A 269 -14.23 -45.82 -23.63
C GLY A 269 -13.43 -46.96 -24.27
N PHE A 270 -14.16 -47.81 -24.98
CA PHE A 270 -13.59 -48.74 -25.95
C PHE A 270 -13.86 -48.21 -27.36
N GLU A 271 -12.81 -47.94 -28.11
CA GLU A 271 -12.90 -47.65 -29.54
C GLU A 271 -12.91 -48.95 -30.33
N TYR A 272 -13.84 -49.08 -31.27
CA TYR A 272 -13.91 -50.22 -32.19
C TYR A 272 -13.76 -49.74 -33.62
N ASN A 273 -12.66 -50.12 -34.27
CA ASN A 273 -12.55 -50.00 -35.71
C ASN A 273 -13.00 -51.32 -36.35
N ILE A 274 -13.92 -51.23 -37.32
CA ILE A 274 -14.37 -52.35 -38.14
C ILE A 274 -13.87 -52.06 -39.56
N GLU A 275 -12.74 -52.66 -39.89
CA GLU A 275 -12.11 -52.51 -41.21
C GLU A 275 -12.51 -53.71 -42.10
N ASP A 276 -13.34 -53.45 -43.12
CA ASP A 276 -13.47 -54.29 -44.32
C ASP A 276 -12.65 -53.63 -45.44
N LYS A 277 -11.91 -54.42 -46.22
CA LYS A 277 -11.10 -53.93 -47.35
C LYS A 277 -11.91 -53.23 -48.45
N ARG A 278 -13.24 -53.29 -48.41
CA ARG A 278 -14.16 -52.65 -49.36
C ARG A 278 -14.89 -51.43 -48.78
N VAL A 279 -14.99 -51.33 -47.44
CA VAL A 279 -15.72 -50.26 -46.74
C VAL A 279 -15.01 -49.94 -45.42
N SER A 280 -14.53 -48.70 -45.28
CA SER A 280 -14.06 -48.19 -43.99
C SER A 280 -15.25 -47.58 -43.25
N THR A 281 -15.55 -48.07 -42.04
CA THR A 281 -16.53 -47.45 -41.14
C THR A 281 -15.83 -46.95 -39.89
N ASN A 282 -15.85 -45.63 -39.68
CA ASN A 282 -15.28 -44.99 -38.50
C ASN A 282 -16.41 -44.39 -37.65
N PHE A 283 -16.25 -44.47 -36.33
CA PHE A 283 -17.05 -43.71 -35.38
C PHE A 283 -16.23 -42.50 -34.95
N ASP A 284 -16.50 -41.35 -35.55
CA ASP A 284 -15.89 -40.09 -35.13
C ASP A 284 -16.51 -39.60 -33.82
N ASN A 285 -15.72 -38.86 -33.03
CA ASN A 285 -16.11 -38.38 -31.70
C ASN A 285 -17.29 -37.39 -31.71
N THR A 286 -17.73 -36.96 -32.90
CA THR A 286 -18.91 -36.10 -33.16
C THR A 286 -20.23 -36.88 -33.32
N GLY A 287 -20.22 -38.21 -33.13
CA GLY A 287 -21.45 -39.03 -33.04
C GLY A 287 -22.09 -39.44 -34.37
N GLY A 288 -21.42 -39.19 -35.49
CA GLY A 288 -21.81 -39.69 -36.82
C GLY A 288 -21.13 -41.02 -37.16
N LEU A 289 -21.86 -41.92 -37.83
CA LEU A 289 -21.28 -43.10 -38.49
C LEU A 289 -20.90 -42.70 -39.93
N SER A 290 -19.61 -42.52 -40.21
CA SER A 290 -19.10 -42.29 -41.55
C SER A 290 -18.73 -43.63 -42.20
N SER A 291 -19.15 -43.84 -43.45
CA SER A 291 -18.78 -45.02 -44.25
C SER A 291 -18.23 -44.60 -45.62
N GLU A 292 -16.96 -44.88 -45.87
CA GLU A 292 -16.32 -44.65 -47.17
C GLU A 292 -16.24 -45.97 -47.95
N PHE A 293 -16.93 -46.02 -49.10
CA PHE A 293 -16.89 -47.16 -50.02
C PHE A 293 -15.68 -47.04 -50.96
N ASN A 294 -14.71 -47.95 -50.84
CA ASN A 294 -13.53 -47.95 -51.70
C ASN A 294 -13.77 -48.80 -52.96
N SER A 295 -14.16 -48.17 -54.06
CA SER A 295 -14.62 -48.85 -55.29
C SER A 295 -13.52 -49.15 -56.32
N ASN A 296 -12.25 -49.26 -55.93
CA ASN A 296 -11.13 -49.56 -56.84
C ASN A 296 -11.01 -51.05 -57.20
N MET A 297 -12.10 -51.67 -57.69
CA MET A 297 -12.04 -52.97 -58.36
C MET A 297 -12.60 -52.91 -59.78
N ILE A 298 -11.78 -53.35 -60.73
CA ILE A 298 -12.11 -53.41 -62.16
C ILE A 298 -13.15 -54.51 -62.40
N ASN A 299 -14.35 -54.14 -62.82
CA ASN A 299 -15.43 -55.07 -63.16
C ASN A 299 -15.01 -55.97 -64.33
N LYS A 300 -14.91 -57.29 -64.10
CA LYS A 300 -14.40 -58.24 -65.11
C LYS A 300 -15.48 -59.09 -65.80
N PHE A 301 -16.74 -59.02 -65.36
CA PHE A 301 -17.88 -59.68 -66.02
C PHE A 301 -19.17 -58.87 -65.81
N GLY A 302 -19.81 -58.45 -66.92
CA GLY A 302 -21.21 -57.99 -66.98
C GLY A 302 -21.60 -56.76 -66.15
N ASP A 303 -21.70 -55.59 -66.79
CA ASP A 303 -22.43 -54.46 -66.23
C ASP A 303 -23.93 -54.79 -66.20
N ASN A 304 -24.57 -54.59 -65.04
CA ASN A 304 -26.02 -54.70 -64.87
C ASN A 304 -26.52 -53.64 -63.88
N SER A 305 -25.98 -52.42 -63.98
CA SER A 305 -26.41 -51.27 -63.19
C SER A 305 -27.45 -50.42 -63.94
N VAL A 306 -28.73 -50.54 -63.54
CA VAL A 306 -29.80 -49.68 -64.07
C VAL A 306 -29.63 -48.27 -63.51
N ARG A 307 -29.30 -47.31 -64.37
CA ARG A 307 -29.13 -45.90 -64.00
C ARG A 307 -30.47 -45.18 -64.15
N VAL A 308 -31.18 -44.95 -63.05
CA VAL A 308 -32.35 -44.06 -63.01
C VAL A 308 -31.84 -42.61 -62.88
N LEU A 309 -32.35 -41.73 -63.73
CA LEU A 309 -31.99 -40.31 -63.77
C LEU A 309 -33.19 -39.48 -63.28
N ASP A 310 -33.17 -39.05 -62.01
CA ASP A 310 -34.13 -38.06 -61.53
C ASP A 310 -33.70 -36.64 -61.94
N SER A 311 -34.68 -35.79 -62.27
CA SER A 311 -34.50 -34.51 -62.96
C SER A 311 -34.35 -33.31 -62.01
N ALA A 312 -34.14 -33.56 -60.71
CA ALA A 312 -33.73 -32.57 -59.72
C ALA A 312 -32.32 -32.89 -59.24
N GLY A 313 -31.32 -32.16 -59.77
CA GLY A 313 -29.89 -32.49 -59.66
C GLY A 313 -29.41 -32.84 -58.25
N SER A 314 -29.31 -34.15 -57.99
CA SER A 314 -28.77 -34.77 -56.78
C SER A 314 -28.08 -36.10 -57.18
N GLY A 315 -27.32 -36.69 -56.25
CA GLY A 315 -26.33 -37.74 -56.54
C GLY A 315 -26.88 -39.05 -57.13
N TYR A 316 -25.98 -39.81 -57.76
CA TYR A 316 -26.29 -41.13 -58.32
C TYR A 316 -26.58 -42.17 -57.22
N GLU A 317 -27.82 -42.66 -57.13
CA GLU A 317 -28.13 -43.84 -56.30
C GLU A 317 -27.77 -45.15 -57.03
N TYR A 318 -26.96 -45.98 -56.38
CA TYR A 318 -26.62 -47.33 -56.86
C TYR A 318 -27.37 -48.39 -56.05
N HIS A 319 -28.45 -48.93 -56.60
CA HIS A 319 -29.13 -50.09 -56.02
C HIS A 319 -28.38 -51.40 -56.36
N ASN A 320 -27.79 -52.05 -55.36
CA ASN A 320 -27.16 -53.37 -55.51
C ASN A 320 -27.98 -54.45 -54.77
N THR A 321 -28.70 -55.27 -55.54
CA THR A 321 -29.48 -56.40 -55.04
C THR A 321 -28.66 -57.70 -55.15
N GLY A 322 -27.78 -57.98 -54.18
CA GLY A 322 -26.88 -59.14 -54.24
C GLY A 322 -26.38 -59.63 -52.87
N LEU A 323 -26.83 -60.81 -52.46
CA LEU A 323 -26.52 -61.42 -51.15
C LEU A 323 -25.23 -62.26 -51.16
N THR A 324 -24.35 -61.98 -50.18
CA THR A 324 -23.45 -62.92 -49.45
C THR A 324 -21.99 -63.13 -49.89
N ARG A 325 -21.11 -62.91 -48.89
CA ARG A 325 -19.85 -63.64 -48.55
C ARG A 325 -18.52 -63.25 -49.24
N THR A 326 -17.54 -62.78 -48.45
CA THR A 326 -16.46 -63.63 -47.85
C THR A 326 -15.30 -62.79 -47.27
N VAL A 327 -15.30 -62.55 -45.93
CA VAL A 327 -14.19 -62.19 -44.97
C VAL A 327 -13.10 -61.14 -45.32
N PRO A 328 -12.37 -60.56 -44.32
CA PRO A 328 -12.54 -60.64 -42.86
C PRO A 328 -12.81 -59.28 -42.19
N LEU A 329 -13.61 -59.27 -41.13
CA LEU A 329 -13.77 -58.12 -40.24
C LEU A 329 -12.56 -58.03 -39.30
N ASN A 330 -11.64 -57.09 -39.55
CA ASN A 330 -10.51 -56.84 -38.65
C ASN A 330 -10.98 -56.01 -37.45
N PHE A 331 -11.45 -56.69 -36.40
CA PHE A 331 -11.88 -56.04 -35.16
C PHE A 331 -10.65 -55.62 -34.33
N ARG A 332 -10.36 -54.31 -34.29
CA ARG A 332 -9.32 -53.74 -33.42
C ARG A 332 -9.99 -52.88 -32.35
N ALA A 333 -9.99 -53.39 -31.12
CA ALA A 333 -10.44 -52.66 -29.95
C ALA A 333 -9.26 -51.92 -29.30
N LYS A 334 -9.41 -50.62 -29.03
CA LYS A 334 -8.50 -49.86 -28.15
C LYS A 334 -9.26 -49.48 -26.88
N LEU A 335 -8.60 -49.62 -25.73
CA LEU A 335 -9.10 -49.13 -24.45
C LEU A 335 -8.41 -47.81 -24.14
N ASN A 336 -9.17 -46.72 -24.15
CA ASN A 336 -8.71 -45.42 -23.75
C ASN A 336 -9.29 -45.12 -22.35
N ALA A 337 -8.40 -44.89 -21.39
CA ALA A 337 -8.73 -44.51 -20.02
C ALA A 337 -7.82 -43.37 -19.62
N SER A 338 -8.39 -42.18 -19.44
CA SER A 338 -7.66 -40.98 -19.04
C SER A 338 -8.37 -40.30 -17.88
N ILE A 339 -7.58 -39.88 -16.89
CA ILE A 339 -8.03 -39.07 -15.76
C ILE A 339 -7.09 -37.88 -15.70
N SER A 340 -7.65 -36.69 -15.87
CA SER A 340 -6.95 -35.42 -15.71
C SER A 340 -7.57 -34.67 -14.54
N ASP A 341 -6.74 -34.25 -13.60
CA ASP A 341 -7.13 -33.47 -12.41
C ASP A 341 -6.35 -32.14 -12.49
N GLY A 342 -7.04 -31.08 -12.90
CA GLY A 342 -6.51 -29.72 -12.94
C GLY A 342 -7.06 -28.93 -11.76
N SER A 343 -6.18 -28.37 -10.94
CA SER A 343 -6.59 -27.39 -9.91
C SER A 343 -5.71 -26.16 -10.00
N ALA A 344 -6.36 -24.99 -10.00
CA ALA A 344 -5.70 -23.70 -10.09
C ALA A 344 -6.32 -22.75 -9.06
N ASN A 345 -5.48 -22.23 -8.16
CA ASN A 345 -5.84 -21.24 -7.16
C ASN A 345 -5.15 -19.92 -7.51
N VAL A 346 -5.94 -18.86 -7.73
CA VAL A 346 -5.45 -17.51 -7.96
C VAL A 346 -5.84 -16.66 -6.74
N LEU A 347 -4.82 -16.11 -6.08
CA LEU A 347 -4.96 -15.18 -4.96
C LEU A 347 -4.51 -13.79 -5.42
N SER A 348 -5.26 -12.75 -5.09
CA SER A 348 -4.89 -11.37 -5.41
C SER A 348 -5.36 -10.41 -4.33
N ASN A 349 -4.42 -9.60 -3.81
CA ASN A 349 -4.63 -8.70 -2.67
C ASN A 349 -4.42 -7.23 -3.05
N PRO A 350 -5.18 -6.62 -4.00
CA PRO A 350 -5.03 -5.20 -4.31
C PRO A 350 -5.50 -4.31 -3.16
N THR A 351 -4.75 -3.23 -2.92
CA THR A 351 -5.08 -2.20 -1.91
C THR A 351 -5.30 -0.85 -2.58
N ILE A 352 -6.20 -0.03 -2.04
CA ILE A 352 -6.44 1.34 -2.54
C ILE A 352 -6.71 2.32 -1.39
N LEU A 353 -6.12 3.51 -1.46
CA LEU A 353 -6.38 4.62 -0.55
C LEU A 353 -7.39 5.57 -1.19
N VAL A 354 -8.43 5.95 -0.45
CA VAL A 354 -9.52 6.82 -0.94
C VAL A 354 -10.00 7.77 0.15
N LEU A 355 -10.44 8.98 -0.24
CA LEU A 355 -11.06 9.94 0.68
C LEU A 355 -12.53 9.58 0.96
N ASP A 356 -13.01 9.93 2.16
CA ASP A 356 -14.41 9.78 2.53
C ASP A 356 -15.40 10.27 1.44
N GLY A 357 -16.40 9.45 1.14
CA GLY A 357 -17.46 9.74 0.17
C GLY A 357 -17.01 9.81 -1.30
N ARG A 358 -15.74 9.56 -1.63
CA ARG A 358 -15.21 9.54 -3.01
C ARG A 358 -15.21 8.12 -3.59
N GLN A 359 -15.30 8.03 -4.92
CA GLN A 359 -15.26 6.74 -5.62
C GLN A 359 -13.80 6.35 -5.90
N ALA A 360 -13.47 5.11 -5.52
CA ALA A 360 -12.30 4.36 -5.92
C ALA A 360 -12.67 3.32 -7.00
N LEU A 361 -11.69 2.91 -7.78
CA LEU A 361 -11.84 1.95 -8.86
C LEU A 361 -10.56 1.11 -8.96
N ILE A 362 -10.71 -0.20 -8.85
CA ILE A 362 -9.68 -1.20 -9.11
C ILE A 362 -10.05 -1.94 -10.41
N ARG A 363 -9.08 -2.18 -11.30
CA ARG A 363 -9.24 -2.99 -12.52
C ARG A 363 -8.04 -3.92 -12.66
N ILE A 364 -8.29 -5.22 -12.76
CA ILE A 364 -7.27 -6.28 -12.85
C ILE A 364 -7.69 -7.23 -13.97
N GLY A 365 -6.88 -7.33 -15.02
CA GLY A 365 -7.16 -8.23 -16.14
C GLY A 365 -6.55 -7.73 -17.45
N THR A 366 -7.10 -8.20 -18.57
CA THR A 366 -6.53 -7.99 -19.92
C THR A 366 -7.52 -7.28 -20.84
N GLN A 367 -7.01 -6.71 -21.93
CA GLN A 367 -7.83 -6.12 -22.98
C GLN A 367 -7.90 -7.05 -24.17
N VAL A 368 -9.11 -7.51 -24.49
CA VAL A 368 -9.36 -8.41 -25.61
C VAL A 368 -9.73 -7.57 -26.84
N PRO A 369 -8.97 -7.62 -27.94
CA PRO A 369 -9.35 -6.98 -29.19
C PRO A 369 -10.49 -7.76 -29.84
N VAL A 370 -11.56 -7.05 -30.21
CA VAL A 370 -12.71 -7.58 -30.95
C VAL A 370 -12.75 -6.89 -32.31
N GLU A 371 -12.77 -7.68 -33.39
CA GLU A 371 -12.86 -7.16 -34.74
C GLU A 371 -14.27 -6.65 -35.05
N GLN A 372 -14.37 -5.38 -35.44
CA GLN A 372 -15.59 -4.76 -35.93
C GLN A 372 -15.44 -4.46 -37.42
N LYS A 373 -16.13 -5.25 -38.24
CA LYS A 373 -16.21 -5.07 -39.69
C LYS A 373 -17.30 -4.05 -40.02
N THR A 374 -16.93 -2.99 -40.73
CA THR A 374 -17.88 -1.96 -41.20
C THR A 374 -17.77 -1.81 -42.71
N ILE A 375 -18.88 -1.98 -43.43
CA ILE A 375 -18.91 -1.75 -44.88
C ILE A 375 -19.12 -0.26 -45.11
N THR A 376 -18.18 0.41 -45.79
CA THR A 376 -18.29 1.82 -46.14
C THR A 376 -19.34 2.02 -47.24
N SER A 377 -19.83 3.25 -47.41
CA SER A 377 -20.79 3.61 -48.48
C SER A 377 -20.26 3.38 -49.91
N THR A 378 -18.97 3.12 -50.06
CA THR A 378 -18.31 2.75 -51.33
C THR A 378 -18.17 1.23 -51.53
N GLY A 379 -18.72 0.40 -50.63
CA GLY A 379 -18.65 -1.05 -50.70
C GLY A 379 -17.33 -1.66 -50.22
N LEU A 380 -16.43 -0.88 -49.62
CA LEU A 380 -15.16 -1.36 -49.08
C LEU A 380 -15.34 -1.82 -47.63
N GLU A 381 -14.79 -2.98 -47.29
CA GLU A 381 -14.79 -3.48 -45.91
C GLU A 381 -13.68 -2.79 -45.11
N ARG A 382 -14.06 -2.10 -44.03
CA ARG A 382 -13.15 -1.50 -43.06
C ARG A 382 -13.20 -2.29 -41.75
N ILE A 383 -12.13 -3.02 -41.47
CA ILE A 383 -11.89 -3.66 -40.17
C ILE A 383 -11.40 -2.60 -39.18
N THR A 384 -12.02 -2.55 -37.99
CA THR A 384 -11.60 -1.71 -36.86
C THR A 384 -11.52 -2.60 -35.62
N TYR A 385 -10.49 -2.43 -34.79
CA TYR A 385 -10.35 -3.17 -33.54
C TYR A 385 -10.97 -2.37 -32.39
N ASN A 386 -11.91 -2.97 -31.66
CA ASN A 386 -12.47 -2.44 -30.43
C ASN A 386 -11.97 -3.27 -29.23
N TYR A 387 -11.40 -2.62 -28.22
CA TYR A 387 -10.82 -3.32 -27.07
C TYR A 387 -11.85 -3.40 -25.92
N ILE A 388 -12.16 -4.61 -25.48
CA ILE A 388 -13.04 -4.86 -24.33
C ILE A 388 -12.16 -5.28 -23.15
N ASN A 389 -12.33 -4.62 -22.00
CA ASN A 389 -11.65 -5.01 -20.76
C ASN A 389 -12.29 -6.29 -20.21
N THR A 390 -11.48 -7.27 -19.83
CA THR A 390 -11.88 -8.49 -19.15
C THR A 390 -11.09 -8.67 -17.84
N GLY A 391 -11.52 -9.58 -16.97
CA GLY A 391 -11.03 -9.73 -15.59
C GLY A 391 -11.95 -9.09 -14.56
N ILE A 392 -11.37 -8.61 -13.45
CA ILE A 392 -12.08 -8.11 -12.28
C ILE A 392 -12.07 -6.57 -12.29
N VAL A 393 -13.25 -5.97 -12.18
CA VAL A 393 -13.46 -4.53 -11.96
C VAL A 393 -14.19 -4.35 -10.64
N LEU A 394 -13.67 -3.48 -9.78
CA LEU A 394 -14.20 -3.23 -8.45
C LEU A 394 -14.31 -1.72 -8.24
N ASN A 395 -15.53 -1.21 -8.39
CA ASN A 395 -15.94 0.15 -8.08
C ASN A 395 -16.36 0.21 -6.61
N ILE A 396 -15.73 1.07 -5.81
CA ILE A 396 -16.05 1.22 -4.38
C ILE A 396 -16.25 2.69 -4.07
N ARG A 397 -17.26 3.00 -3.26
CA ARG A 397 -17.47 4.32 -2.68
C ARG A 397 -17.75 4.16 -1.19
N PRO A 398 -16.73 4.29 -0.33
CA PRO A 398 -16.91 4.21 1.11
C PRO A 398 -17.47 5.54 1.66
N ARG A 399 -18.03 5.45 2.86
CA ARG A 399 -18.42 6.57 3.71
C ARG A 399 -18.23 6.21 5.18
N ILE A 400 -17.50 7.01 5.94
CA ILE A 400 -17.26 6.77 7.37
C ILE A 400 -18.48 7.22 8.20
N SER A 401 -18.70 6.56 9.34
CA SER A 401 -19.54 7.06 10.44
C SER A 401 -18.89 8.27 11.15
N GLU A 402 -19.68 8.98 11.95
CA GLU A 402 -19.25 10.18 12.68
C GLU A 402 -18.24 9.86 13.80
N ASP A 403 -18.35 8.67 14.40
CA ASP A 403 -17.47 8.14 15.44
C ASP A 403 -16.24 7.38 14.88
N GLY A 404 -16.11 7.25 13.56
CA GLY A 404 -15.03 6.52 12.91
C GLY A 404 -15.12 4.98 13.00
N SER A 405 -16.08 4.41 13.74
CA SER A 405 -16.12 2.98 14.06
C SER A 405 -16.69 2.10 12.94
N GLU A 406 -17.42 2.68 11.97
CA GLU A 406 -18.06 1.97 10.87
C GLU A 406 -17.77 2.62 9.51
N VAL A 407 -17.62 1.78 8.48
CA VAL A 407 -17.55 2.20 7.08
C VAL A 407 -18.74 1.63 6.31
N THR A 408 -19.55 2.53 5.75
CA THR A 408 -20.63 2.21 4.81
C THR A 408 -20.07 2.21 3.38
N MET A 409 -20.07 1.08 2.69
CA MET A 409 -19.55 0.95 1.31
C MET A 409 -20.66 0.66 0.31
N GLN A 410 -20.74 1.52 -0.72
CA GLN A 410 -21.40 1.19 -1.97
C GLN A 410 -20.37 0.51 -2.88
N THR A 411 -20.64 -0.73 -3.31
CA THR A 411 -19.70 -1.52 -4.12
C THR A 411 -20.37 -2.06 -5.37
N GLU A 412 -19.68 -1.98 -6.50
CA GLU A 412 -20.02 -2.66 -7.74
C GLU A 412 -18.82 -3.47 -8.20
N THR A 413 -18.99 -4.78 -8.30
CA THR A 413 -17.96 -5.73 -8.68
C THR A 413 -18.38 -6.45 -9.95
N ILE A 414 -17.53 -6.42 -10.97
CA ILE A 414 -17.73 -7.11 -12.24
C ILE A 414 -16.60 -8.12 -12.39
N VAL A 415 -16.94 -9.40 -12.44
CA VAL A 415 -16.00 -10.49 -12.74
C VAL A 415 -16.27 -10.96 -14.15
N SER A 416 -15.28 -10.90 -15.03
CA SER A 416 -15.42 -11.24 -16.44
C SER A 416 -14.30 -12.12 -16.96
N SER A 417 -14.65 -13.06 -17.82
CA SER A 417 -13.75 -14.00 -18.50
C SER A 417 -13.94 -13.87 -20.01
N PHE A 418 -13.01 -14.41 -20.80
CA PHE A 418 -13.19 -14.52 -22.25
C PHE A 418 -12.86 -15.92 -22.73
N THR A 419 -13.64 -16.39 -23.70
CA THR A 419 -13.43 -17.66 -24.38
C THR A 419 -13.08 -17.36 -25.85
N PRO A 420 -11.83 -17.60 -26.28
CA PRO A 420 -11.46 -17.44 -27.69
C PRO A 420 -12.15 -18.49 -28.55
N LYS A 421 -12.67 -18.09 -29.71
CA LYS A 421 -13.32 -19.01 -30.66
C LYS A 421 -12.35 -19.41 -31.77
N ALA A 422 -12.22 -20.71 -32.01
CA ALA A 422 -11.22 -21.28 -32.93
C ALA A 422 -11.55 -21.05 -34.43
N ASP A 423 -12.76 -20.59 -34.74
CA ASP A 423 -13.26 -20.28 -36.08
C ASP A 423 -12.92 -18.84 -36.54
N GLY A 424 -12.30 -18.03 -35.67
CA GLY A 424 -12.05 -16.61 -35.93
C GLY A 424 -13.25 -15.70 -35.70
N SER A 425 -14.36 -16.21 -35.13
CA SER A 425 -15.46 -15.38 -34.66
C SER A 425 -15.03 -14.50 -33.47
N PRO A 426 -15.73 -13.37 -33.22
CA PRO A 426 -15.53 -12.57 -32.02
C PRO A 426 -15.55 -13.43 -30.74
N PRO A 427 -14.63 -13.21 -29.79
CA PRO A 427 -14.56 -13.98 -28.55
C PRO A 427 -15.83 -13.78 -27.71
N GLU A 428 -16.24 -14.84 -27.02
CA GLU A 428 -17.35 -14.75 -26.07
C GLU A 428 -16.82 -14.15 -24.77
N ILE A 429 -17.53 -13.18 -24.20
CA ILE A 429 -17.16 -12.52 -22.95
C ILE A 429 -18.29 -12.76 -21.96
N GLU A 430 -18.01 -13.55 -20.94
CA GLU A 430 -18.90 -13.74 -19.81
C GLU A 430 -18.63 -12.63 -18.78
N SER A 431 -19.67 -12.07 -18.18
CA SER A 431 -19.56 -10.98 -17.21
C SER A 431 -20.62 -11.11 -16.11
N LYS A 432 -20.17 -11.20 -14.86
CA LYS A 432 -20.99 -11.38 -13.66
C LYS A 432 -20.87 -10.11 -12.82
N THR A 433 -21.96 -9.35 -12.72
CA THR A 433 -22.01 -8.05 -12.02
C THR A 433 -22.77 -8.18 -10.70
N ILE A 434 -22.12 -7.77 -9.61
CA ILE A 434 -22.65 -7.73 -8.25
C ILE A 434 -22.67 -6.27 -7.80
N GLN A 435 -23.83 -5.77 -7.37
CA GLN A 435 -23.96 -4.46 -6.73
C GLN A 435 -24.44 -4.65 -5.30
N SER A 436 -23.78 -3.99 -4.35
CA SER A 436 -24.10 -4.09 -2.92
C SER A 436 -23.94 -2.74 -2.21
N PHE A 437 -24.64 -2.61 -1.08
CA PHE A 437 -24.56 -1.46 -0.20
C PHE A 437 -24.53 -1.98 1.24
N VAL A 438 -23.33 -1.99 1.81
CA VAL A 438 -23.05 -2.62 3.11
C VAL A 438 -22.59 -1.58 4.13
N ARG A 439 -22.67 -1.95 5.41
CA ARG A 439 -22.04 -1.25 6.52
C ARG A 439 -21.33 -2.29 7.37
N VAL A 440 -20.08 -2.02 7.70
CA VAL A 440 -19.20 -2.90 8.47
C VAL A 440 -18.37 -2.06 9.43
N SER A 441 -17.92 -2.65 10.53
CA SER A 441 -16.99 -2.00 11.45
C SER A 441 -15.62 -1.82 10.81
N ASP A 442 -14.85 -0.86 11.31
CA ASP A 442 -13.45 -0.67 10.93
C ASP A 442 -12.62 -1.94 11.16
N ASN A 443 -11.56 -2.14 10.36
CA ASN A 443 -10.68 -3.31 10.35
C ASN A 443 -11.37 -4.67 10.15
N THR A 444 -12.66 -4.70 9.83
CA THR A 444 -13.44 -5.94 9.78
C THR A 444 -13.58 -6.46 8.35
N PRO A 445 -12.98 -7.63 8.01
CA PRO A 445 -13.13 -8.23 6.69
C PRO A 445 -14.56 -8.74 6.48
N PHE A 446 -15.13 -8.50 5.30
CA PHE A 446 -16.47 -8.98 4.93
C PHE A 446 -16.53 -9.43 3.47
N ILE A 447 -17.35 -10.44 3.20
CA ILE A 447 -17.50 -11.03 1.88
C ILE A 447 -18.58 -10.26 1.09
N ILE A 448 -18.21 -9.73 -0.08
CA ILE A 448 -19.15 -9.06 -1.01
C ILE A 448 -19.81 -10.07 -1.95
N ALA A 449 -19.02 -11.00 -2.47
CA ALA A 449 -19.46 -11.98 -3.44
C ALA A 449 -18.82 -13.34 -3.13
N GLY A 450 -19.64 -14.38 -3.11
CA GLY A 450 -19.24 -15.77 -3.22
C GLY A 450 -20.02 -16.38 -4.37
N LEU A 451 -19.33 -16.66 -5.48
CA LEU A 451 -19.88 -17.30 -6.65
C LEU A 451 -19.36 -18.75 -6.68
N ILE A 452 -20.27 -19.72 -6.64
CA ILE A 452 -19.93 -21.14 -6.85
C ILE A 452 -20.65 -21.59 -8.12
N GLU A 453 -19.87 -21.92 -9.13
CA GLU A 453 -20.31 -22.46 -10.41
C GLU A 453 -19.87 -23.91 -10.52
N LYS A 454 -20.78 -24.77 -10.99
CA LYS A 454 -20.52 -26.21 -11.20
C LYS A 454 -21.14 -26.62 -12.51
N ASP A 455 -20.31 -26.78 -13.53
CA ASP A 455 -20.71 -27.45 -14.76
C ASP A 455 -20.39 -28.95 -14.65
N ASN A 456 -21.34 -29.79 -15.05
CA ASN A 456 -21.17 -31.24 -15.10
C ASN A 456 -21.76 -31.75 -16.42
N THR A 457 -20.90 -31.79 -17.43
CA THR A 457 -21.22 -32.31 -18.75
C THR A 457 -20.93 -33.81 -18.80
N GLN A 458 -22.00 -34.61 -18.92
CA GLN A 458 -21.93 -36.05 -19.19
C GLN A 458 -22.35 -36.33 -20.63
N SER A 459 -21.38 -36.73 -21.46
CA SER A 459 -21.62 -37.27 -22.79
C SER A 459 -21.54 -38.80 -22.77
N THR A 460 -22.38 -39.46 -23.57
CA THR A 460 -22.34 -40.92 -23.74
C THR A 460 -22.65 -41.27 -25.19
N THR A 461 -21.60 -41.70 -25.91
CA THR A 461 -21.67 -42.12 -27.31
C THR A 461 -21.58 -43.64 -27.36
N GLY A 462 -22.35 -44.31 -28.22
CA GLY A 462 -22.28 -45.78 -28.30
C GLY A 462 -23.15 -46.37 -29.40
N ILE A 463 -22.93 -47.66 -29.69
CA ILE A 463 -23.65 -48.35 -30.76
C ILE A 463 -25.13 -48.48 -30.37
N PRO A 464 -26.09 -48.03 -31.20
CA PRO A 464 -27.51 -48.19 -30.92
C PRO A 464 -27.86 -49.69 -30.77
N LEU A 465 -28.90 -49.98 -29.97
CA LEU A 465 -29.28 -51.33 -29.51
C LEU A 465 -28.27 -51.98 -28.54
N ILE A 466 -27.01 -52.19 -28.93
CA ILE A 466 -26.03 -53.01 -28.18
C ILE A 466 -25.60 -52.33 -26.86
N SER A 467 -25.45 -51.00 -26.87
CA SER A 467 -25.13 -50.18 -25.68
C SER A 467 -26.17 -50.28 -24.55
N LYS A 468 -27.39 -50.78 -24.83
CA LYS A 468 -28.49 -50.93 -23.85
C LYS A 468 -28.48 -52.29 -23.12
N ILE A 469 -27.65 -53.25 -23.52
CA ILE A 469 -27.59 -54.56 -22.87
C ILE A 469 -27.00 -54.40 -21.46
N PRO A 470 -27.65 -54.88 -20.38
CA PRO A 470 -27.08 -54.84 -19.04
C PRO A 470 -25.79 -55.68 -18.98
N VAL A 471 -24.84 -55.26 -18.13
CA VAL A 471 -23.47 -55.82 -18.04
C VAL A 471 -22.60 -55.56 -19.28
N LEU A 472 -22.98 -56.04 -20.47
CA LEU A 472 -22.16 -55.98 -21.68
C LEU A 472 -22.17 -54.62 -22.39
N GLY A 473 -23.27 -53.86 -22.29
CA GLY A 473 -23.41 -52.54 -22.93
C GLY A 473 -22.49 -51.45 -22.37
N ASN A 474 -21.67 -51.74 -21.35
CA ASN A 474 -20.58 -50.87 -20.91
C ASN A 474 -19.34 -50.94 -21.81
N LEU A 475 -19.15 -52.05 -22.55
CA LEU A 475 -18.08 -52.16 -23.53
C LEU A 475 -18.43 -51.35 -24.80
N PHE A 476 -19.72 -51.35 -25.19
CA PHE A 476 -20.21 -50.73 -26.42
C PHE A 476 -20.62 -49.23 -26.28
N LYS A 477 -20.04 -48.51 -25.32
CA LYS A 477 -20.22 -47.05 -25.16
C LYS A 477 -18.95 -46.37 -24.64
N ASN A 478 -18.65 -45.20 -25.18
CA ASN A 478 -17.72 -44.24 -24.59
C ASN A 478 -18.49 -43.34 -23.60
N LYS A 479 -17.86 -43.02 -22.46
CA LYS A 479 -18.36 -42.06 -21.48
C LYS A 479 -17.31 -40.98 -21.24
N ASP A 480 -17.67 -39.76 -21.56
CA ASP A 480 -16.92 -38.56 -21.23
C ASP A 480 -17.69 -37.81 -20.13
N ASN A 481 -17.08 -37.73 -18.94
CA ASN A 481 -17.60 -36.93 -17.84
C ASN A 481 -16.62 -35.78 -17.58
N LYS A 482 -17.10 -34.55 -17.72
CA LYS A 482 -16.36 -33.33 -17.43
C LYS A 482 -17.09 -32.57 -16.33
N SER A 483 -16.43 -32.43 -15.18
CA SER A 483 -16.87 -31.56 -14.10
C SER A 483 -15.91 -30.38 -14.03
N SER A 484 -16.42 -29.16 -14.10
CA SER A 484 -15.66 -27.94 -13.85
C SER A 484 -16.35 -27.18 -12.71
N ASP A 485 -15.67 -27.13 -11.57
CA ASP A 485 -16.10 -26.38 -10.39
C ASP A 485 -15.26 -25.09 -10.32
N ARG A 486 -15.92 -23.93 -10.42
CA ARG A 486 -15.31 -22.60 -10.39
C ARG A 486 -15.89 -21.79 -9.23
N GLU A 487 -15.07 -21.50 -8.23
CA GLU A 487 -15.44 -20.72 -7.06
C GLU A 487 -14.68 -19.39 -7.03
N VAL A 488 -15.40 -18.27 -6.87
CA VAL A 488 -14.82 -16.92 -6.78
C VAL A 488 -15.34 -16.25 -5.51
N ILE A 489 -14.43 -15.93 -4.59
CA ILE A 489 -14.73 -15.24 -3.33
C ILE A 489 -14.03 -13.88 -3.35
N ILE A 490 -14.78 -12.82 -3.01
CA ILE A 490 -14.28 -11.45 -2.94
C ILE A 490 -14.60 -10.88 -1.55
N VAL A 491 -13.55 -10.64 -0.77
CA VAL A 491 -13.59 -10.07 0.58
C VAL A 491 -13.02 -8.65 0.51
N LEU A 492 -13.64 -7.67 1.19
CA LEU A 492 -12.99 -6.38 1.44
C LEU A 492 -12.75 -6.18 2.93
N THR A 493 -11.70 -5.44 3.25
CA THR A 493 -11.40 -4.94 4.60
C THR A 493 -11.20 -3.43 4.52
N PRO A 494 -12.08 -2.61 5.13
CA PRO A 494 -11.82 -1.19 5.27
C PRO A 494 -10.90 -0.94 6.47
N HIS A 495 -10.08 0.11 6.37
CA HIS A 495 -9.27 0.64 7.46
C HIS A 495 -9.35 2.18 7.43
N VAL A 496 -9.92 2.78 8.47
CA VAL A 496 -10.05 4.23 8.63
C VAL A 496 -8.71 4.81 9.09
N MET A 497 -8.14 5.70 8.28
CA MET A 497 -6.94 6.45 8.61
C MET A 497 -7.34 7.77 9.29
N ASP A 498 -6.91 7.98 10.53
CA ASP A 498 -7.13 9.27 11.19
C ASP A 498 -6.26 10.39 10.56
N SER A 499 -6.82 11.59 10.49
CA SER A 499 -6.20 12.77 9.90
C SER A 499 -4.94 13.26 10.64
N SER A 500 -4.78 12.86 11.91
CA SER A 500 -3.61 13.14 12.75
C SER A 500 -2.43 12.22 12.42
N GLU A 501 -2.68 10.99 11.99
CA GLU A 501 -1.66 9.96 11.77
C GLU A 501 -1.06 10.03 10.37
N LYS A 502 0.13 10.63 10.26
CA LYS A 502 0.90 10.70 9.00
C LYS A 502 1.58 9.38 8.59
N SER A 503 1.16 8.25 9.17
CA SER A 503 1.77 6.94 8.98
C SER A 503 1.13 6.20 7.80
N PHE A 504 1.61 6.43 6.58
CA PHE A 504 1.16 5.72 5.36
C PHE A 504 1.55 4.23 5.32
N SER A 505 1.89 3.64 6.47
CA SER A 505 2.43 2.29 6.57
C SER A 505 1.44 1.24 6.03
N TYR A 506 0.14 1.45 6.18
CA TYR A 506 -0.91 0.53 5.70
C TYR A 506 -1.11 0.53 4.17
N VAL A 507 -0.57 1.52 3.45
CA VAL A 507 -0.74 1.64 1.99
C VAL A 507 0.29 0.81 1.21
N ILE A 508 1.29 0.26 1.88
CA ILE A 508 2.36 -0.56 1.30
C ILE A 508 2.01 -2.04 1.49
N PRO A 509 1.96 -2.88 0.42
CA PRO A 509 1.62 -4.29 0.53
C PRO A 509 2.54 -5.05 1.50
N LYS A 510 1.96 -5.57 2.59
CA LYS A 510 2.69 -6.23 3.68
C LYS A 510 3.41 -7.53 3.27
N ASP A 511 2.94 -8.17 2.20
CA ASP A 511 3.29 -9.57 1.88
C ASP A 511 4.32 -9.73 0.75
N SER A 512 4.83 -8.64 0.17
CA SER A 512 5.83 -8.76 -0.90
C SER A 512 7.25 -8.65 -0.36
N GLN A 513 7.97 -9.77 -0.33
CA GLN A 513 9.44 -9.78 -0.15
C GLN A 513 10.16 -8.89 -1.19
N ASN A 514 9.52 -8.60 -2.32
CA ASN A 514 10.03 -7.67 -3.32
C ASN A 514 9.95 -6.20 -2.90
N PHE A 515 9.17 -5.80 -1.89
CA PHE A 515 9.22 -4.45 -1.31
C PHE A 515 10.27 -4.33 -0.20
N ASP A 516 10.43 -5.40 0.58
CA ASP A 516 11.41 -5.52 1.67
C ASP A 516 12.84 -5.83 1.19
N SER A 517 13.05 -6.09 -0.10
CA SER A 517 14.38 -6.38 -0.64
C SER A 517 15.24 -5.12 -0.72
N PHE A 518 16.43 -5.22 -0.12
CA PHE A 518 17.49 -4.21 -0.14
C PHE A 518 18.11 -4.06 -1.54
N ASP A 519 17.36 -3.56 -2.51
CA ASP A 519 17.88 -2.95 -3.75
C ASP A 519 16.78 -2.30 -4.63
N ASN A 520 15.55 -2.16 -4.12
CA ASN A 520 14.48 -1.45 -4.82
C ASN A 520 14.89 -0.04 -5.24
N LEU A 521 14.72 0.24 -6.54
CA LEU A 521 14.94 1.56 -7.14
C LEU A 521 14.09 2.68 -6.51
N LEU A 522 13.00 2.32 -5.82
CA LEU A 522 12.09 3.24 -5.14
C LEU A 522 12.43 3.46 -3.65
N PHE A 523 13.04 2.47 -2.98
CA PHE A 523 13.29 2.48 -1.53
C PHE A 523 14.64 1.84 -1.20
N ARG A 524 15.73 2.53 -1.54
CA ARG A 524 17.09 2.05 -1.28
C ARG A 524 17.39 2.02 0.23
N ASN A 525 17.71 0.84 0.74
CA ASN A 525 18.19 0.57 2.10
C ASN A 525 17.19 0.93 3.22
N ALA A 526 15.92 0.59 3.05
CA ALA A 526 14.89 0.73 4.06
C ALA A 526 14.51 -0.63 4.64
N TYR A 527 14.63 -0.81 5.96
CA TYR A 527 13.96 -1.90 6.68
C TYR A 527 12.71 -1.36 7.37
N ARG A 528 11.71 -2.21 7.59
CA ARG A 528 10.47 -1.85 8.28
C ARG A 528 10.22 -2.80 9.43
N ILE A 529 10.10 -2.25 10.64
CA ILE A 529 9.93 -3.00 11.89
C ILE A 529 8.65 -3.84 11.82
N ARG A 530 8.76 -5.11 12.18
CA ARG A 530 7.64 -6.06 12.27
C ARG A 530 7.28 -6.34 13.72
N ASP A 531 6.12 -6.96 13.91
CA ASP A 531 5.65 -7.41 15.24
C ASP A 531 6.64 -8.43 15.86
N ASP A 532 7.22 -9.33 15.05
CA ASP A 532 8.18 -10.33 15.50
C ASP A 532 9.59 -9.79 15.83
N ASP A 533 9.84 -8.49 15.61
CA ASP A 533 11.06 -7.78 16.00
C ASP A 533 10.96 -7.12 17.38
N LEU A 534 9.75 -6.94 17.90
CA LEU A 534 9.51 -6.30 19.20
C LEU A 534 9.63 -7.33 20.34
N PHE A 535 10.12 -6.89 21.48
CA PHE A 535 10.10 -7.68 22.71
C PHE A 535 8.92 -7.27 23.59
N ASP A 536 8.37 -8.24 24.32
CA ASP A 536 7.37 -7.96 25.34
C ASP A 536 8.02 -7.28 26.56
N LEU A 537 7.61 -6.04 26.82
CA LEU A 537 8.07 -5.20 27.93
C LEU A 537 6.97 -4.92 28.95
N SER A 538 5.88 -5.71 28.92
CA SER A 538 4.79 -5.67 29.92
C SER A 538 5.34 -5.77 31.35
N PHE A 539 6.32 -6.64 31.60
CA PHE A 539 6.92 -6.82 32.92
C PHE A 539 7.53 -5.54 33.52
N ALA A 540 8.05 -4.64 32.68
CA ALA A 540 8.64 -3.37 33.11
C ALA A 540 7.58 -2.26 33.19
N THR A 541 6.75 -2.13 32.16
CA THR A 541 5.75 -1.06 32.05
C THR A 541 4.55 -1.25 32.99
N GLN A 542 4.17 -2.49 33.29
CA GLN A 542 3.06 -2.83 34.21
C GLN A 542 3.53 -2.97 35.67
N SER A 543 4.81 -2.77 35.97
CA SER A 543 5.34 -2.83 37.33
C SER A 543 4.62 -1.84 38.25
N GLU A 544 4.10 -2.30 39.40
CA GLU A 544 3.45 -1.43 40.40
C GLU A 544 4.37 -0.29 40.85
N PHE A 545 5.67 -0.57 40.96
CA PHE A 545 6.69 0.41 41.33
C PHE A 545 6.80 1.52 40.27
N TYR A 546 6.87 1.15 38.99
CA TYR A 546 6.96 2.12 37.89
C TYR A 546 5.70 2.99 37.80
N ASN A 547 4.52 2.37 37.88
CA ASN A 547 3.24 3.07 37.87
C ASN A 547 3.11 4.05 39.04
N LYS A 548 3.64 3.71 40.22
CA LYS A 548 3.71 4.63 41.36
C LYS A 548 4.60 5.84 41.09
N ILE A 549 5.77 5.64 40.46
CA ILE A 549 6.68 6.74 40.10
C ILE A 549 6.04 7.66 39.06
N LEU A 550 5.36 7.11 38.06
CA LEU A 550 4.61 7.91 37.09
C LEU A 550 3.51 8.75 37.76
N ALA A 551 2.83 8.22 38.78
CA ALA A 551 1.86 8.95 39.56
C ALA A 551 2.50 10.08 40.39
N GLU A 552 3.61 9.83 41.10
CA GLU A 552 4.37 10.84 41.85
C GLU A 552 4.91 11.94 40.93
N LEU A 553 5.42 11.58 39.74
CA LEU A 553 5.98 12.51 38.77
C LEU A 553 4.90 13.35 38.05
N LYS A 554 3.71 12.77 37.83
CA LYS A 554 2.52 13.50 37.37
C LYS A 554 1.99 14.47 38.43
N GLN A 555 2.05 14.09 39.72
CA GLN A 555 1.72 15.00 40.81
C GLN A 555 2.73 16.15 40.89
N TYR A 556 4.03 15.86 40.87
CA TYR A 556 5.10 16.87 40.88
C TYR A 556 4.97 17.87 39.72
N LYS A 557 4.60 17.40 38.52
CA LYS A 557 4.30 18.29 37.38
C LYS A 557 3.13 19.24 37.63
N ASN A 558 2.06 18.77 38.29
CA ASN A 558 0.91 19.61 38.65
C ASN A 558 1.27 20.63 39.74
N ASP A 559 2.15 20.24 40.67
CA ASP A 559 2.62 21.09 41.77
C ASP A 559 3.64 22.16 41.28
N HIS A 560 4.32 21.91 40.14
CA HIS A 560 5.35 22.77 39.54
C HIS A 560 5.05 23.19 38.07
N PRO A 561 3.96 23.95 37.81
CA PRO A 561 3.60 24.40 36.46
C PRO A 561 4.59 25.40 35.84
N GLU A 562 5.56 25.92 36.59
CA GLU A 562 6.66 26.74 36.12
C GLU A 562 7.73 25.98 35.31
N ILE A 563 7.77 24.64 35.43
CA ILE A 563 8.73 23.80 34.71
C ILE A 563 8.19 23.50 33.29
N PRO A 564 8.95 23.77 32.21
CA PRO A 564 8.48 23.52 30.85
C PRO A 564 8.15 22.06 30.55
N ASP A 565 7.15 21.84 29.68
CA ASP A 565 6.71 20.50 29.22
C ASP A 565 7.82 19.65 28.57
N ASP A 566 8.89 20.28 28.10
CA ASP A 566 10.03 19.64 27.42
C ASP A 566 11.22 19.42 28.37
N TYR A 567 11.03 19.63 29.67
CA TYR A 567 12.05 19.35 30.67
C TYR A 567 12.35 17.84 30.75
N PRO A 568 13.62 17.39 30.81
CA PRO A 568 13.98 15.97 30.65
C PRO A 568 13.24 15.01 31.60
N LEU A 569 12.98 15.41 32.84
CA LEU A 569 12.22 14.60 33.82
C LEU A 569 10.79 14.29 33.34
N PHE A 570 10.14 15.19 32.60
CA PHE A 570 8.78 14.99 32.10
C PHE A 570 8.69 14.16 30.82
N SER A 571 9.83 13.78 30.20
CA SER A 571 9.83 12.82 29.09
C SER A 571 9.24 11.47 29.50
N TYR A 572 9.42 11.05 30.75
CA TYR A 572 8.84 9.82 31.31
C TYR A 572 7.30 9.87 31.47
N LEU A 573 6.65 11.03 31.37
CA LEU A 573 5.17 11.14 31.27
C LEU A 573 4.63 11.07 29.84
N LYS A 574 5.51 11.26 28.84
CA LYS A 574 5.22 11.26 27.41
C LYS A 574 5.85 10.02 26.76
N ASP A 575 5.64 8.85 27.39
CA ASP A 575 5.94 7.52 26.85
C ASP A 575 7.42 7.07 26.78
N LYS A 576 8.34 7.78 27.43
CA LYS A 576 9.73 7.31 27.66
C LYS A 576 9.80 6.27 28.78
N VAL A 577 10.53 5.16 28.62
CA VAL A 577 10.74 4.12 29.67
C VAL A 577 12.19 4.13 30.19
N PRO A 578 12.43 4.04 31.52
CA PRO A 578 13.78 3.93 32.09
C PRO A 578 14.61 2.79 31.48
N GLY A 579 15.87 3.04 31.12
CA GLY A 579 16.78 2.02 30.53
C GLY A 579 16.38 1.43 29.17
N GLU A 580 15.35 1.94 28.49
CA GLU A 580 14.82 1.37 27.24
C GLU A 580 15.83 1.26 26.10
N ASP A 581 16.86 2.10 26.12
CA ASP A 581 17.86 2.24 25.07
C ASP A 581 18.70 0.96 24.90
N VAL A 582 18.90 0.20 25.99
CA VAL A 582 19.54 -1.13 25.98
C VAL A 582 18.68 -2.14 25.20
N ILE A 583 17.36 -2.15 25.43
CA ILE A 583 16.44 -3.07 24.75
C ILE A 583 16.33 -2.71 23.27
N VAL A 584 16.12 -1.44 22.94
CA VAL A 584 15.97 -1.00 21.53
C VAL A 584 17.25 -1.30 20.74
N ARG A 585 18.44 -1.11 21.33
CA ARG A 585 19.71 -1.59 20.72
C ARG A 585 19.72 -3.09 20.47
N ARG A 586 19.21 -3.89 21.41
CA ARG A 586 19.09 -5.35 21.24
C ARG A 586 18.08 -5.74 20.16
N MET A 587 16.93 -5.07 20.06
CA MET A 587 15.95 -5.30 19.00
C MET A 587 16.53 -4.98 17.62
N ILE A 588 17.23 -3.85 17.45
CA ILE A 588 17.92 -3.51 16.19
C ILE A 588 18.97 -4.57 15.85
N TRP A 589 19.74 -5.06 16.83
CA TRP A 589 20.73 -6.11 16.62
C TRP A 589 20.08 -7.44 16.19
N GLU A 590 18.93 -7.81 16.76
CA GLU A 590 18.15 -8.98 16.31
C GLU A 590 17.76 -8.86 14.83
N ILE A 591 17.28 -7.69 14.39
CA ILE A 591 16.96 -7.45 12.96
C ILE A 591 18.21 -7.61 12.10
N VAL A 592 19.36 -7.05 12.51
CA VAL A 592 20.65 -7.19 11.80
C VAL A 592 21.08 -8.65 11.69
N HIS A 593 20.88 -9.43 12.75
CA HIS A 593 21.22 -10.86 12.77
C HIS A 593 20.26 -11.69 11.91
N LYS A 594 18.93 -11.51 12.06
CA LYS A 594 17.88 -12.14 11.23
C LYS A 594 18.12 -11.87 9.73
N SER A 595 18.48 -10.63 9.38
CA SER A 595 18.74 -10.19 8.00
C SER A 595 20.14 -10.54 7.46
N LYS A 596 21.00 -11.19 8.27
CA LYS A 596 22.37 -11.60 7.92
C LYS A 596 23.31 -10.46 7.50
N TYR A 597 22.97 -9.21 7.85
CA TYR A 597 23.77 -8.04 7.49
C TYR A 597 25.18 -8.04 8.10
N ASN A 598 25.36 -8.77 9.20
CA ASN A 598 26.66 -9.02 9.81
C ASN A 598 27.64 -9.79 8.89
N GLN A 599 27.17 -10.48 7.85
CA GLN A 599 28.02 -11.24 6.91
C GLN A 599 28.75 -10.34 5.91
N TYR A 600 28.30 -9.10 5.69
CA TYR A 600 28.91 -8.17 4.75
C TYR A 600 30.19 -7.49 5.27
N ILE A 601 30.48 -7.58 6.58
CA ILE A 601 31.73 -7.11 7.17
C ILE A 601 32.75 -8.26 7.17
N ALA A 602 33.85 -8.08 6.46
CA ALA A 602 34.97 -9.02 6.43
C ALA A 602 35.93 -8.82 7.64
N ASP A 603 36.61 -9.87 8.09
CA ASP A 603 37.44 -9.84 9.31
C ASP A 603 38.72 -9.01 9.17
N ASP A 604 39.17 -8.82 7.93
CA ASP A 604 40.27 -7.93 7.55
C ASP A 604 39.84 -6.46 7.46
N HIS A 605 38.53 -6.17 7.41
CA HIS A 605 37.98 -4.82 7.42
C HIS A 605 37.62 -4.33 8.84
N ILE A 606 38.02 -5.07 9.89
CA ILE A 606 37.84 -4.66 11.29
C ILE A 606 39.18 -4.23 11.88
N LEU A 607 39.26 -2.98 12.35
CA LEU A 607 40.44 -2.34 12.93
C LEU A 607 40.36 -2.24 14.45
N LEU A 608 41.49 -2.51 15.10
CA LEU A 608 41.73 -2.29 16.53
C LEU A 608 43.05 -1.53 16.72
N PHE A 609 43.10 -0.62 17.70
CA PHE A 609 44.35 0.03 18.11
C PHE A 609 44.85 -0.57 19.43
N GLU A 610 46.05 -1.15 19.42
CA GLU A 610 46.73 -1.67 20.63
C GLU A 610 47.59 -0.56 21.23
N GLU A 611 47.56 -0.39 22.55
CA GLU A 611 48.42 0.59 23.25
C GLU A 611 49.92 0.27 23.08
N ASN A 612 50.75 1.29 22.92
CA ASN A 612 52.20 1.13 22.73
C ASN A 612 52.98 2.07 23.65
N GLU A 613 53.06 1.73 24.94
CA GLU A 613 53.74 2.52 25.97
C GLU A 613 55.26 2.65 25.74
N GLU A 614 55.88 1.70 25.03
CA GLU A 614 57.31 1.69 24.73
C GLU A 614 57.74 2.80 23.75
N ALA A 615 56.79 3.36 22.98
CA ALA A 615 57.05 4.37 21.96
C ALA A 615 57.35 5.75 22.56
N LYS A 616 58.64 6.05 22.77
CA LYS A 616 59.12 7.37 23.23
C LYS A 616 58.85 8.51 22.24
N PHE A 617 58.69 8.21 20.95
CA PHE A 617 58.40 9.16 19.88
C PHE A 617 57.45 8.52 18.84
N GLY A 618 56.61 9.33 18.19
CA GLY A 618 55.65 8.87 17.17
C GLY A 618 54.29 8.43 17.76
N ASN A 619 53.59 7.54 17.04
CA ASN A 619 52.27 7.06 17.46
C ASN A 619 52.39 6.13 18.67
N LYS A 620 51.74 6.49 19.79
CA LYS A 620 51.64 5.68 21.02
C LYS A 620 50.67 4.49 20.91
N PHE A 621 50.45 3.98 19.71
CA PHE A 621 49.58 2.83 19.43
C PHE A 621 50.02 2.09 18.17
N LYS A 622 49.71 0.80 18.13
CA LYS A 622 49.84 -0.07 16.95
C LYS A 622 48.45 -0.30 16.36
N THR A 623 48.34 -0.42 15.04
CA THR A 623 47.07 -0.75 14.37
C THR A 623 47.07 -2.22 13.98
N HIS A 624 46.00 -2.94 14.29
CA HIS A 624 45.83 -4.35 13.97
C HIS A 624 44.52 -4.58 13.21
N LEU A 625 44.57 -5.46 12.21
CA LEU A 625 43.40 -6.07 11.59
C LEU A 625 42.96 -7.25 12.45
N LEU A 626 41.66 -7.42 12.71
CA LEU A 626 41.15 -8.48 13.58
C LEU A 626 41.55 -9.89 13.07
N SER A 627 41.53 -10.09 11.75
CA SER A 627 42.00 -11.33 11.09
C SER A 627 43.43 -11.73 11.47
N LEU A 628 44.33 -10.76 11.72
CA LEU A 628 45.71 -11.03 12.14
C LEU A 628 45.84 -11.30 13.65
N LEU A 629 44.85 -10.89 14.46
CA LEU A 629 44.84 -11.14 15.90
C LEU A 629 44.52 -12.59 16.23
N PHE A 630 43.64 -13.25 15.45
CA PHE A 630 43.32 -14.66 15.65
C PHE A 630 44.52 -15.61 15.37
N ASN A 631 45.51 -15.16 14.60
CA ASN A 631 46.78 -15.90 14.45
C ASN A 631 47.65 -15.90 15.73
N ARG A 632 47.30 -15.11 16.77
CA ARG A 632 47.99 -15.12 18.06
C ARG A 632 47.62 -16.33 18.94
N PHE A 633 46.62 -17.14 18.59
CA PHE A 633 46.28 -18.37 19.31
C PHE A 633 47.36 -19.46 19.12
N THR A 634 48.48 -19.32 19.83
CA THR A 634 49.50 -20.36 19.94
C THR A 634 49.08 -21.43 20.94
N GLU A 635 49.50 -22.68 20.69
CA GLU A 635 49.16 -23.83 21.54
C GLU A 635 49.56 -23.58 23.01
N GLY A 636 48.55 -23.33 23.86
CA GLY A 636 48.69 -23.18 25.32
C GLY A 636 48.38 -21.80 25.91
N ALA A 637 48.23 -20.73 25.11
CA ALA A 637 48.19 -19.36 25.65
C ALA A 637 46.80 -18.77 26.01
N GLY A 638 45.71 -19.39 25.53
CA GLY A 638 44.34 -18.86 25.67
C GLY A 638 43.49 -19.25 24.47
N ASN A 639 42.18 -19.45 24.65
CA ASN A 639 41.24 -19.67 23.54
C ASN A 639 40.32 -18.46 23.30
N SER A 640 40.59 -17.33 23.96
CA SER A 640 39.87 -16.08 23.79
C SER A 640 40.81 -14.89 23.82
N LEU A 641 40.42 -13.83 23.11
CA LEU A 641 41.08 -12.53 23.12
C LEU A 641 40.26 -11.55 23.93
N VAL A 642 40.90 -10.86 24.87
CA VAL A 642 40.32 -9.76 25.64
C VAL A 642 40.91 -8.46 25.09
N PHE A 643 40.07 -7.50 24.73
CA PHE A 643 40.51 -6.12 24.47
C PHE A 643 39.90 -5.21 25.55
N ASN A 644 40.73 -4.75 26.49
CA ASN A 644 40.35 -3.81 27.55
C ASN A 644 40.64 -2.38 27.08
N LEU A 645 39.58 -1.60 26.82
CA LEU A 645 39.70 -0.17 26.50
C LEU A 645 39.50 0.72 27.75
N ALA A 646 38.99 0.18 28.85
CA ALA A 646 38.70 0.89 30.09
C ALA A 646 39.97 1.50 30.73
N ASP A 647 41.05 0.72 30.81
CA ASP A 647 42.30 1.13 31.46
C ASP A 647 42.92 2.36 30.78
N HIS A 648 42.83 2.46 29.45
CA HIS A 648 43.33 3.63 28.72
C HIS A 648 42.45 4.87 28.96
N LYS A 649 41.11 4.70 28.91
CA LYS A 649 40.12 5.75 29.20
C LYS A 649 40.28 6.35 30.60
N ALA A 650 40.61 5.53 31.60
CA ALA A 650 40.86 5.98 32.97
C ALA A 650 42.20 6.73 33.14
N ARG A 651 43.22 6.40 32.34
CA ARG A 651 44.59 6.95 32.45
C ARG A 651 44.84 8.20 31.62
N SER A 652 43.91 8.61 30.77
CA SER A 652 44.12 9.69 29.80
C SER A 652 42.94 10.68 29.75
N PRO A 653 43.13 11.93 30.24
CA PRO A 653 42.05 12.91 30.40
C PRO A 653 41.93 13.91 29.23
N GLY A 654 42.40 13.56 28.03
CA GLY A 654 42.41 14.46 26.88
C GLY A 654 41.02 14.65 26.24
N PRO A 655 40.73 15.81 25.62
CA PRO A 655 39.44 16.08 24.97
C PRO A 655 39.24 15.37 23.62
N PHE A 656 40.30 14.79 23.04
CA PHE A 656 40.24 13.97 21.84
C PHE A 656 41.31 12.88 21.88
N GLU A 657 40.86 11.62 21.86
CA GLU A 657 41.72 10.46 21.97
C GLU A 657 41.27 9.33 21.04
N HIS A 658 42.21 8.46 20.67
CA HIS A 658 41.90 7.27 19.87
C HIS A 658 41.55 6.13 20.83
N PRO A 659 40.53 5.29 20.52
CA PRO A 659 40.17 4.16 21.34
C PRO A 659 41.29 3.11 21.28
N ARG A 660 42.11 3.04 22.33
CA ARG A 660 43.18 2.04 22.45
C ARG A 660 42.78 0.96 23.42
N ALA A 661 43.13 -0.27 23.07
CA ALA A 661 42.95 -1.43 23.93
C ALA A 661 44.29 -2.00 24.39
N ILE A 662 44.30 -2.52 25.61
CA ILE A 662 45.26 -3.55 26.02
C ILE A 662 44.71 -4.88 25.53
N ILE A 663 45.52 -5.63 24.76
CA ILE A 663 45.17 -6.97 24.28
C ILE A 663 45.76 -8.01 25.23
N SER A 664 44.91 -8.82 25.85
CA SER A 664 45.30 -9.98 26.64
C SER A 664 44.55 -11.24 26.18
N MET A 665 44.88 -12.38 26.77
CA MET A 665 44.26 -13.67 26.49
C MET A 665 43.63 -14.22 27.76
N ASP A 666 42.50 -14.90 27.60
CA ASP A 666 41.84 -15.63 28.70
C ASP A 666 41.36 -17.01 28.21
N GLN A 667 40.92 -17.85 29.15
CA GLN A 667 40.38 -19.18 28.91
C GLN A 667 38.88 -19.21 29.19
N VAL A 668 38.10 -19.57 28.17
CA VAL A 668 36.65 -19.79 28.23
C VAL A 668 36.36 -21.26 27.99
N THR A 669 35.76 -21.94 28.97
CA THR A 669 35.44 -23.39 28.84
C THR A 669 34.09 -23.65 28.17
N ASP A 670 33.09 -22.82 28.46
CA ASP A 670 31.68 -23.07 28.13
C ASP A 670 30.88 -21.75 28.15
N SER A 671 29.64 -21.77 27.63
CA SER A 671 28.83 -20.56 27.50
C SER A 671 28.43 -19.91 28.82
N SER A 672 28.36 -20.66 29.93
CA SER A 672 28.08 -20.08 31.25
C SER A 672 29.32 -19.34 31.77
N ASN A 673 30.48 -20.00 31.67
CA ASN A 673 31.76 -19.41 32.02
C ASN A 673 32.10 -18.17 31.16
N TYR A 674 31.69 -18.13 29.90
CA TYR A 674 31.87 -16.95 29.03
C TYR A 674 31.20 -15.69 29.62
N VAL A 675 29.97 -15.80 30.12
CA VAL A 675 29.25 -14.67 30.74
C VAL A 675 29.89 -14.26 32.06
N GLU A 676 30.29 -15.23 32.89
CA GLU A 676 30.99 -14.99 34.15
C GLU A 676 32.31 -14.22 33.91
N ARG A 677 33.15 -14.70 32.97
CA ARG A 677 34.41 -14.05 32.59
C ARG A 677 34.18 -12.65 32.03
N MET A 678 33.23 -12.48 31.11
CA MET A 678 32.89 -11.18 30.55
C MET A 678 32.41 -10.19 31.62
N SER A 679 31.61 -10.66 32.59
CA SER A 679 31.10 -9.83 33.70
C SER A 679 32.21 -9.43 34.66
N LEU A 680 33.13 -10.36 34.99
CA LEU A 680 34.29 -10.09 35.84
C LEU A 680 35.26 -9.11 35.17
N LEU A 681 35.51 -9.23 33.87
CA LEU A 681 36.34 -8.31 33.09
C LEU A 681 35.76 -6.88 32.98
N ASN A 682 34.49 -6.68 33.36
CA ASN A 682 33.80 -5.40 33.35
C ASN A 682 33.25 -4.98 34.73
N SER A 683 33.64 -5.66 35.83
CA SER A 683 33.09 -5.38 37.16
C SER A 683 33.40 -3.96 37.63
N GLU A 684 34.65 -3.52 37.41
CA GLU A 684 35.17 -2.21 37.85
C GLU A 684 34.86 -1.06 36.88
N ASP A 685 34.36 -1.34 35.66
CA ASP A 685 34.04 -0.31 34.67
C ASP A 685 32.53 -0.18 34.45
N GLU A 686 31.95 0.89 34.97
CA GLU A 686 30.54 1.26 34.78
C GLU A 686 30.13 1.39 33.31
N ASN A 687 31.07 1.73 32.42
CA ASN A 687 30.82 1.96 31.00
C ASN A 687 31.01 0.71 30.13
N ARG A 688 31.42 -0.43 30.71
CA ARG A 688 31.58 -1.75 30.03
C ARG A 688 32.49 -1.71 28.79
N ASN A 689 33.65 -1.07 28.87
CA ASN A 689 34.57 -0.89 27.73
C ASN A 689 35.51 -2.10 27.49
N THR A 690 35.25 -3.28 28.06
CA THR A 690 36.06 -4.48 27.84
C THR A 690 35.26 -5.55 27.11
N LEU A 691 35.77 -6.04 25.97
CA LEU A 691 35.14 -7.09 25.18
C LEU A 691 36.01 -8.35 25.06
N LEU A 692 35.34 -9.50 25.04
CA LEU A 692 35.90 -10.86 25.09
C LEU A 692 35.47 -11.62 23.82
N LEU A 693 36.41 -11.93 22.94
CA LEU A 693 36.16 -12.66 21.69
C LEU A 693 36.68 -14.09 21.81
N CYS A 694 35.77 -15.06 21.82
CA CYS A 694 36.08 -16.49 21.72
C CYS A 694 35.53 -17.04 20.39
N PRO A 695 36.36 -17.65 19.52
CA PRO A 695 35.89 -18.28 18.29
C PRO A 695 35.31 -19.68 18.51
N THR A 696 35.65 -20.35 19.62
CA THR A 696 35.26 -21.74 19.91
C THR A 696 33.99 -21.88 20.74
N VAL A 697 33.61 -20.86 21.52
CA VAL A 697 32.46 -20.87 22.43
C VAL A 697 31.55 -19.69 22.11
N SER A 698 30.31 -19.96 21.73
CA SER A 698 29.31 -18.93 21.50
C SER A 698 28.75 -18.38 22.82
N PRO A 699 28.48 -17.06 22.93
CA PRO A 699 27.75 -16.50 24.05
C PRO A 699 26.34 -17.13 24.16
N PRO A 700 25.77 -17.24 25.37
CA PRO A 700 24.36 -17.55 25.53
C PRO A 700 23.49 -16.35 25.11
N GLY A 701 22.20 -16.56 24.88
CA GLY A 701 21.23 -15.49 24.66
C GLY A 701 21.31 -14.77 23.30
N VAL A 702 22.18 -15.16 22.36
CA VAL A 702 22.37 -14.49 21.04
C VAL A 702 21.93 -15.34 19.84
N ARG A 703 20.85 -16.13 19.97
CA ARG A 703 20.31 -17.07 18.95
C ARG A 703 21.33 -18.05 18.33
N GLY A 704 22.44 -18.34 19.04
CA GLY A 704 23.50 -19.21 18.56
C GLY A 704 24.61 -18.51 17.75
N ALA A 705 24.52 -17.20 17.57
CA ALA A 705 25.60 -16.40 16.98
C ALA A 705 26.92 -16.58 17.75
N THR A 706 28.03 -16.64 17.02
CA THR A 706 29.38 -16.59 17.60
C THR A 706 29.71 -15.21 18.14
N ALA A 707 30.68 -15.09 19.04
CA ALA A 707 31.14 -13.79 19.53
C ALA A 707 31.60 -12.85 18.39
N LEU A 708 32.19 -13.41 17.32
CA LEU A 708 32.58 -12.66 16.13
C LEU A 708 31.36 -12.13 15.34
N GLU A 709 30.31 -12.94 15.17
CA GLU A 709 29.07 -12.51 14.51
C GLU A 709 28.30 -11.47 15.32
N VAL A 710 28.34 -11.55 16.65
CA VAL A 710 27.80 -10.51 17.54
C VAL A 710 28.57 -9.21 17.33
N LEU A 711 29.90 -9.22 17.35
CA LEU A 711 30.74 -8.04 17.09
C LEU A 711 30.43 -7.40 15.73
N LYS A 712 30.33 -8.19 14.66
CA LYS A 712 29.93 -7.69 13.34
C LYS A 712 28.53 -7.08 13.34
N GLY A 713 27.59 -7.71 14.03
CA GLY A 713 26.24 -7.17 14.22
C GLY A 713 26.26 -5.84 14.99
N VAL A 714 27.12 -5.68 15.99
CA VAL A 714 27.31 -4.41 16.74
C VAL A 714 27.85 -3.31 15.83
N LEU A 715 28.81 -3.62 14.95
CA LEU A 715 29.37 -2.65 14.00
C LEU A 715 28.31 -2.17 12.99
N VAL A 716 27.44 -3.08 12.50
CA VAL A 716 26.28 -2.70 11.67
C VAL A 716 25.24 -1.90 12.47
N LEU A 717 24.89 -2.32 13.69
CA LEU A 717 23.99 -1.58 14.60
C LEU A 717 24.46 -0.13 14.76
N LYS A 718 25.74 0.06 15.08
CA LYS A 718 26.34 1.39 15.22
C LYS A 718 26.21 2.22 13.95
N ARG A 719 26.33 1.61 12.76
CA ARG A 719 26.12 2.29 11.48
C ARG A 719 24.64 2.65 11.26
N ILE A 720 23.71 1.78 11.63
CA ILE A 720 22.25 2.05 11.60
C ILE A 720 21.91 3.24 12.51
N LEU A 721 22.40 3.25 13.76
CA LEU A 721 22.17 4.37 14.68
C LEU A 721 22.72 5.69 14.11
N ALA A 722 23.89 5.67 13.47
CA ALA A 722 24.46 6.85 12.82
C ALA A 722 23.65 7.33 11.59
N LEU A 723 23.03 6.42 10.83
CA LEU A 723 22.18 6.76 9.68
C LEU A 723 20.80 7.28 10.09
N ASN A 724 20.31 6.88 11.27
CA ASN A 724 19.01 7.27 11.82
C ASN A 724 19.16 8.24 13.00
N SER A 725 20.15 9.13 12.97
CA SER A 725 20.49 10.04 14.09
C SER A 725 19.37 11.00 14.52
N THR A 726 18.33 11.19 13.70
CA THR A 726 17.13 11.96 14.04
C THR A 726 16.05 11.13 14.75
N MET A 727 16.19 9.80 14.80
CA MET A 727 15.28 8.88 15.46
C MET A 727 15.77 8.63 16.89
N PRO A 728 15.03 9.03 17.94
CA PRO A 728 15.39 8.67 19.31
C PRO A 728 15.34 7.15 19.50
N VAL A 729 16.24 6.62 20.33
CA VAL A 729 16.38 5.18 20.62
C VAL A 729 15.41 4.81 21.75
N THR A 730 14.11 4.92 21.48
CA THR A 730 13.01 4.69 22.43
C THR A 730 12.03 3.65 21.90
N ILE A 731 11.30 2.98 22.80
CA ILE A 731 10.34 1.92 22.46
C ILE A 731 9.17 2.48 21.65
N GLU A 732 8.66 3.66 22.01
CA GLU A 732 7.58 4.33 21.31
C GLU A 732 7.93 4.57 19.83
N GLU A 733 9.14 5.03 19.55
CA GLU A 733 9.59 5.29 18.18
C GLU A 733 9.97 4.00 17.45
N PHE A 734 10.44 2.98 18.18
CA PHE A 734 10.70 1.63 17.70
C PHE A 734 9.43 0.75 17.65
N ARG A 735 8.38 1.21 16.95
CA ARG A 735 7.09 0.52 16.83
C ARG A 735 6.85 -0.16 15.48
N VAL A 736 5.93 -1.11 15.44
CA VAL A 736 5.55 -1.85 14.21
C VAL A 736 5.24 -0.88 13.07
N GLY A 737 5.78 -1.17 11.89
CA GLY A 737 5.58 -0.37 10.69
C GLY A 737 6.49 0.85 10.57
N ARG A 738 7.29 1.19 11.58
CA ARG A 738 8.33 2.21 11.48
C ARG A 738 9.40 1.79 10.47
N GLN A 739 9.89 2.75 9.69
CA GLN A 739 10.99 2.55 8.75
C GLN A 739 12.33 2.95 9.40
N ILE A 740 13.35 2.12 9.20
CA ILE A 740 14.74 2.31 9.63
C ILE A 740 15.64 2.28 8.39
N ILE A 741 16.58 3.21 8.28
CA ILE A 741 17.57 3.23 7.20
C ILE A 741 18.74 2.29 7.55
N PHE A 742 19.04 1.35 6.66
CA PHE A 742 20.19 0.46 6.74
C PHE A 742 21.37 1.00 5.91
N PRO A 743 22.63 0.63 6.24
CA PRO A 743 23.76 0.85 5.34
C PRO A 743 23.61 0.00 4.07
N THR A 744 24.25 0.40 2.96
CA THR A 744 24.32 -0.47 1.77
C THR A 744 25.26 -1.65 2.02
N GLU A 745 25.03 -2.80 1.35
CA GLU A 745 26.00 -3.91 1.40
C GLU A 745 27.41 -3.48 0.99
N GLN A 746 27.51 -2.64 -0.05
CA GLN A 746 28.78 -2.18 -0.58
C GLN A 746 29.50 -1.25 0.42
N GLU A 747 28.77 -0.43 1.18
CA GLU A 747 29.36 0.36 2.27
C GLU A 747 29.95 -0.52 3.36
N LEU A 748 29.31 -1.64 3.70
CA LEU A 748 29.80 -2.56 4.71
C LEU A 748 31.04 -3.35 4.28
N LYS A 749 31.12 -3.71 2.98
CA LYS A 749 32.24 -4.42 2.37
C LYS A 749 33.47 -3.52 2.15
N ASP A 750 33.27 -2.31 1.62
CA ASP A 750 34.36 -1.45 1.15
C ASP A 750 35.00 -0.59 2.27
N LYS A 751 34.35 -0.44 3.43
CA LYS A 751 34.85 0.41 4.54
C LYS A 751 35.48 -0.39 5.67
N TYR A 752 36.51 0.19 6.26
CA TYR A 752 37.05 -0.26 7.55
C TYR A 752 36.16 0.17 8.71
N HIS A 753 35.91 -0.75 9.64
CA HIS A 753 35.11 -0.56 10.84
C HIS A 753 36.03 -0.62 12.07
N VAL A 754 35.92 0.37 12.97
CA VAL A 754 36.82 0.49 14.14
C VAL A 754 36.12 -0.03 15.40
N ILE A 755 36.80 -0.89 16.15
CA ILE A 755 36.41 -1.27 17.52
C ILE A 755 36.76 -0.10 18.45
N ASP A 756 35.75 0.45 19.12
CA ASP A 756 35.88 1.56 20.06
C ASP A 756 35.00 1.37 21.31
N TYR A 757 34.95 2.39 22.17
CA TYR A 757 34.20 2.37 23.43
C TYR A 757 32.72 2.02 23.24
N ASP A 758 32.04 2.60 22.25
CA ASP A 758 30.64 2.27 21.95
C ASP A 758 30.49 0.84 21.43
N THR A 759 31.41 0.38 20.57
CA THR A 759 31.43 -1.01 20.11
C THR A 759 31.60 -1.98 21.29
N ALA A 760 32.48 -1.68 22.25
CA ALA A 760 32.68 -2.50 23.46
C ALA A 760 31.44 -2.54 24.36
N ARG A 761 30.88 -1.37 24.67
CA ARG A 761 29.66 -1.23 25.48
C ARG A 761 28.48 -1.95 24.85
N PHE A 762 28.18 -1.70 23.57
CA PHE A 762 27.06 -2.34 22.87
C PHE A 762 27.25 -3.85 22.74
N PHE A 763 28.49 -4.33 22.56
CA PHE A 763 28.79 -5.76 22.55
C PHE A 763 28.44 -6.44 23.88
N TYR A 764 28.83 -5.83 25.00
CA TYR A 764 28.48 -6.30 26.34
C TYR A 764 26.96 -6.24 26.59
N GLU A 765 26.34 -5.09 26.30
CA GLU A 765 24.89 -4.88 26.46
C GLU A 765 24.06 -5.87 25.64
N ILE A 766 24.43 -6.19 24.41
CA ILE A 766 23.69 -7.14 23.57
C ILE A 766 23.73 -8.55 24.16
N ILE A 767 24.87 -8.99 24.69
CA ILE A 767 25.01 -10.32 25.29
C ILE A 767 24.26 -10.40 26.63
N ASN A 768 24.42 -9.39 27.48
CA ASN A 768 23.86 -9.33 28.84
C ASN A 768 22.68 -8.32 28.96
N TYR A 769 21.77 -8.31 28.00
CA TYR A 769 20.77 -7.25 27.87
C TYR A 769 19.77 -7.15 29.04
N TYR A 770 19.32 -8.28 29.62
CA TYR A 770 18.41 -8.24 30.76
C TYR A 770 19.06 -7.64 32.03
N PRO A 771 20.23 -8.10 32.51
CA PRO A 771 20.91 -7.49 33.65
C PRO A 771 21.28 -6.01 33.46
N GLU A 772 21.71 -5.60 32.27
CA GLU A 772 22.04 -4.18 32.04
C GLU A 772 20.77 -3.32 31.85
N PHE A 773 19.68 -3.87 31.30
CA PHE A 773 18.37 -3.20 31.34
C PHE A 773 17.90 -2.99 32.78
N GLU A 774 17.97 -4.01 33.64
CA GLU A 774 17.61 -3.88 35.06
C GLU A 774 18.45 -2.81 35.78
N LYS A 775 19.78 -2.80 35.56
CA LYS A 775 20.67 -1.76 36.10
C LYS A 775 20.32 -0.36 35.58
N ALA A 776 20.10 -0.21 34.28
CA ALA A 776 19.76 1.07 33.66
C ALA A 776 18.40 1.58 34.15
N PHE A 777 17.39 0.70 34.20
CA PHE A 777 16.06 0.97 34.73
C PHE A 777 16.13 1.45 36.19
N ASN A 778 16.87 0.73 37.05
CA ASN A 778 17.04 1.08 38.46
C ASN A 778 17.81 2.39 38.66
N ARG A 779 18.88 2.63 37.88
CA ARG A 779 19.66 3.89 37.89
C ARG A 779 18.80 5.09 37.49
N ASP A 780 18.12 4.99 36.36
CA ASP A 780 17.30 6.06 35.81
C ASP A 780 16.10 6.34 36.72
N THR A 781 15.51 5.30 37.31
CA THR A 781 14.47 5.43 38.33
C THR A 781 14.97 6.08 39.61
N ALA A 782 16.19 5.75 40.06
CA ALA A 782 16.79 6.39 41.23
C ALA A 782 17.07 7.89 40.97
N SER A 783 17.53 8.26 39.77
CA SER A 783 17.75 9.67 39.43
C SER A 783 16.44 10.46 39.37
N ILE A 784 15.38 9.87 38.80
CA ILE A 784 14.01 10.43 38.87
C ILE A 784 13.60 10.70 40.33
N ILE A 785 13.75 9.72 41.23
CA ILE A 785 13.35 9.86 42.64
C ILE A 785 14.18 10.91 43.38
N LEU A 786 15.47 11.06 43.06
CA LEU A 786 16.32 12.11 43.62
C LEU A 786 15.88 13.51 43.16
N GLU A 787 15.61 13.67 41.86
CA GLU A 787 15.19 14.94 41.27
C GLU A 787 13.81 15.38 41.80
N LEU A 788 12.86 14.44 41.93
CA LEU A 788 11.55 14.66 42.59
C LEU A 788 11.68 15.12 44.06
N ARG A 789 12.79 14.78 44.73
CA ARG A 789 13.09 15.21 46.11
C ARG A 789 13.90 16.50 46.19
N GLY A 790 14.15 17.16 45.06
CA GLY A 790 14.97 18.37 44.97
C GLY A 790 16.47 18.13 45.20
N VAL A 791 16.92 16.87 45.17
CA VAL A 791 18.33 16.50 45.26
C VAL A 791 18.86 16.35 43.83
N LYS A 792 19.75 17.25 43.41
CA LYS A 792 20.44 17.06 42.13
C LYS A 792 21.35 15.83 42.21
N PRO A 793 21.32 14.94 41.21
CA PRO A 793 22.19 13.77 41.13
C PRO A 793 23.67 14.18 40.92
#